data_AF-W4FQB2-F1
#
_entry.id   AF-W4FQB2-F1
#
_cell.length_a   1.000
_cell.length_b   1.000
_cell.length_c   1.000
_cell.angle_alpha   90.00
_cell.angle_beta   90.00
_cell.angle_gamma   90.00
#
_symmetry.space_group_name_H-M   'P 1'
#
loop_
_entity.id
_entity.type
_entity.pdbx_description
1 polymer ?
#
loop_
_entity_poly.entity_id
_entity_poly.type
_entity_poly.pdbx_seq_one_letter_code
_entity_poly.pdbx_strand_id
1 'polypeptide(L)'
;MATVPQRETSTLEDIHGALVAERSKKAYASGIRQVVKWIQQTNQADALLSADGSINLAAFSYDDFVRFIVWTMQNTAVKASTMSGYRSAMRNYYKMQKVPLPSQFDGDLKDVFQATSEQTTSVKDSGKRPLGYGAYDALCRTTILAMDAGFLHLFLVLSWNLMARSKSTETIQLGHLSYEEDAVGITFFKSKTDQDGSKRRDPRHIYANPLQPHTCAFLALGLYLACNPMLAAGALFPGSSQRTRFGKGLKLALIEDNPVGSSEIGTHSIRKGAATFVSSGSTGGPSLVSICLRCGWSLGSVFERYMHYERAGDQFVGRVVAGLPLNQANFAVLPPHFVDNNSDAVVAALDVTFPTLSKVASMRGILAHGMASLVRHFDYVVDTLPAKHIVFGTPIFRQPLMLEALKAELATTNQRLQPSGIPPYIEVYRLLEHQGSSIDAMPRSIVDQMRGMLDERDVTHGTITSVLIKQTIVDALQVLGVGRHLDEPPLRREDEQGQRVTFLYSWGGRMHKLPEGFEFPLADTATAWSLWWLGNDRLKYVPYNAIDSRDLGSKKQRRILSEWKLVMTELADRYMECCGCSLPASWNERKAAESFDVAVRGLHLLLSTTPMERQRRFGQLKVVTVARLIRQRRGAKTSRPYQKRKRSEAPGTT
;
A
#
# COMPACT_ATOMS: atom_id res chain seq x y z
N MET A 1 52.38 7.21 0.75
CA MET A 1 51.80 7.44 -0.59
C MET A 1 50.54 6.61 -0.71
N ALA A 2 49.36 7.25 -0.68
CA ALA A 2 48.09 6.58 -0.82
C ALA A 2 47.82 6.31 -2.31
N THR A 3 47.62 5.04 -2.67
CA THR A 3 47.24 4.62 -4.02
C THR A 3 45.83 5.09 -4.34
N VAL A 4 45.74 6.05 -5.27
CA VAL A 4 44.48 6.50 -5.87
C VAL A 4 43.86 5.32 -6.64
N PRO A 5 42.56 5.00 -6.45
CA PRO A 5 41.91 3.96 -7.24
C PRO A 5 41.87 4.38 -8.72
N GLN A 6 42.25 3.48 -9.63
CA GLN A 6 42.12 3.70 -11.06
C GLN A 6 40.64 3.96 -11.39
N ARG A 7 40.35 5.14 -11.97
CA ARG A 7 39.06 5.43 -12.59
C ARG A 7 38.90 4.50 -13.79
N GLU A 8 37.85 3.67 -13.77
CA GLU A 8 37.41 2.97 -14.97
C GLU A 8 37.21 3.98 -16.10
N THR A 9 37.82 3.74 -17.25
CA THR A 9 37.63 4.52 -18.46
C THR A 9 36.26 4.21 -19.06
N SER A 10 35.20 4.72 -18.45
CA SER A 10 33.86 4.72 -19.05
C SER A 10 33.87 5.69 -20.23
N THR A 11 33.49 5.24 -21.43
CA THR A 11 33.38 6.14 -22.59
C THR A 11 32.22 7.12 -22.37
N LEU A 12 32.25 8.27 -23.06
CA LEU A 12 31.14 9.24 -23.06
C LEU A 12 29.81 8.59 -23.52
N GLU A 13 29.91 7.55 -24.35
CA GLU A 13 28.80 6.71 -24.80
C GLU A 13 28.27 5.77 -23.70
N ASP A 14 29.15 5.18 -22.87
CA ASP A 14 28.77 4.38 -21.70
C ASP A 14 28.07 5.24 -20.64
N ILE A 15 28.58 6.45 -20.41
CA ILE A 15 28.00 7.42 -19.48
C ILE A 15 26.63 7.87 -20.00
N HIS A 16 26.51 8.27 -21.27
CA HIS A 16 25.21 8.63 -21.86
C HIS A 16 24.22 7.46 -21.90
N GLY A 17 24.70 6.24 -22.16
CA GLY A 17 23.92 5.01 -22.11
C GLY A 17 23.41 4.71 -20.70
N ALA A 18 24.17 5.01 -19.65
CA ALA A 18 23.75 4.81 -18.26
C ALA A 18 22.65 5.80 -17.81
N LEU A 19 22.58 7.00 -18.40
CA LEU A 19 21.62 8.06 -18.06
C LEU A 19 20.20 7.80 -18.60
N VAL A 20 20.03 6.91 -19.58
CA VAL A 20 18.73 6.60 -20.20
C VAL A 20 18.24 5.24 -19.74
N ALA A 21 17.05 5.20 -19.14
CA ALA A 21 16.44 3.93 -18.72
C ALA A 21 16.35 2.92 -19.89
N GLU A 22 16.67 1.64 -19.64
CA GLU A 22 16.66 0.56 -20.65
C GLU A 22 15.36 0.48 -21.48
N ARG A 23 14.23 0.78 -20.84
CA ARG A 23 12.95 0.83 -21.54
C ARG A 23 12.85 1.96 -22.55
N SER A 24 13.41 3.13 -22.22
CA SER A 24 13.50 4.27 -23.14
C SER A 24 14.43 3.96 -24.30
N LYS A 25 15.56 3.27 -24.08
CA LYS A 25 16.43 2.79 -25.16
C LYS A 25 15.68 1.88 -26.14
N LYS A 26 14.93 0.90 -25.61
CA LYS A 26 14.09 0.00 -26.43
C LYS A 26 13.01 0.77 -27.20
N ALA A 27 12.39 1.77 -26.58
CA ALA A 27 11.38 2.60 -27.23
C ALA A 27 11.98 3.48 -28.34
N TYR A 28 13.14 4.09 -28.11
CA TYR A 28 13.86 4.88 -29.12
C TYR A 28 14.32 4.01 -30.28
N ALA A 29 14.92 2.85 -30.01
CA ALA A 29 15.30 1.90 -31.06
C ALA A 29 14.07 1.45 -31.88
N SER A 30 12.93 1.24 -31.21
CA SER A 30 11.68 0.93 -31.91
C SER A 30 11.18 2.08 -32.78
N GLY A 31 11.30 3.32 -32.30
CA GLY A 31 10.93 4.52 -33.06
C GLY A 31 11.80 4.70 -34.31
N ILE A 32 13.12 4.57 -34.17
CA ILE A 32 14.06 4.65 -35.29
C ILE A 32 13.77 3.55 -36.32
N ARG A 33 13.48 2.33 -35.89
CA ARG A 33 13.05 1.26 -36.82
C ARG A 33 11.81 1.61 -37.62
N GLN A 34 10.85 2.37 -37.06
CA GLN A 34 9.69 2.80 -37.83
C GLN A 34 10.05 3.84 -38.90
N VAL A 35 10.98 4.75 -38.60
CA VAL A 35 11.48 5.72 -39.58
C VAL A 35 12.23 5.01 -40.70
N VAL A 36 13.14 4.07 -40.37
CA VAL A 36 13.85 3.26 -41.37
C VAL A 36 12.88 2.44 -42.22
N LYS A 37 11.89 1.81 -41.59
CA LYS A 37 10.85 1.06 -42.31
C LYS A 37 10.07 1.96 -43.27
N TRP A 38 9.75 3.19 -42.89
CA TRP A 38 9.11 4.16 -43.76
C TRP A 38 10.01 4.51 -44.95
N ILE A 39 11.29 4.84 -44.74
CA ILE A 39 12.25 5.14 -45.81
C ILE A 39 12.34 3.99 -46.83
N GLN A 40 12.35 2.75 -46.35
CA GLN A 40 12.35 1.55 -47.18
C GLN A 40 11.03 1.39 -47.97
N GLN A 41 9.90 1.71 -47.35
CA GLN A 41 8.58 1.60 -47.97
C GLN A 41 8.28 2.70 -48.99
N THR A 42 8.94 3.85 -48.90
CA THR A 42 8.79 4.97 -49.84
C THR A 42 9.85 4.98 -50.96
N ASN A 43 10.65 3.91 -51.08
CA ASN A 43 11.76 3.80 -52.05
C ASN A 43 12.78 4.96 -51.95
N GLN A 44 13.01 5.48 -50.74
CA GLN A 44 14.00 6.53 -50.49
C GLN A 44 15.29 5.99 -49.84
N ALA A 45 15.46 4.67 -49.85
CA ALA A 45 16.56 3.98 -49.16
C ALA A 45 17.94 4.46 -49.65
N ASP A 46 18.11 4.57 -50.96
CA ASP A 46 19.37 4.98 -51.59
C ASP A 46 19.77 6.44 -51.29
N ALA A 47 18.80 7.28 -50.92
CA ALA A 47 19.01 8.68 -50.61
C ALA A 47 19.14 8.97 -49.11
N LEU A 48 18.41 8.25 -48.26
CA LEU A 48 18.23 8.59 -46.84
C LEU A 48 18.84 7.58 -45.87
N LEU A 49 19.32 6.42 -46.33
CA LEU A 49 20.04 5.44 -45.51
C LEU A 49 21.53 5.41 -45.86
N SER A 50 22.34 5.12 -44.85
CA SER A 50 23.75 4.79 -45.00
C SER A 50 23.92 3.33 -45.45
N ALA A 51 25.12 2.96 -45.91
CA ALA A 51 25.43 1.60 -46.37
C ALA A 51 25.20 0.51 -45.29
N ASP A 52 25.22 0.88 -44.01
CA ASP A 52 24.94 0.00 -42.87
C ASP A 52 23.43 -0.11 -42.53
N GLY A 53 22.56 0.52 -43.31
CA GLY A 53 21.11 0.55 -43.09
C GLY A 53 20.66 1.52 -41.99
N SER A 54 21.57 2.31 -41.42
CA SER A 54 21.24 3.38 -40.48
C SER A 54 20.74 4.63 -41.21
N ILE A 55 20.05 5.54 -40.50
CA ILE A 55 19.58 6.80 -41.10
C ILE A 55 20.80 7.69 -41.36
N ASN A 56 20.98 8.12 -42.60
CA ASN A 56 22.02 9.06 -42.99
C ASN A 56 21.63 10.49 -42.58
N LEU A 57 22.16 10.97 -41.47
CA LEU A 57 21.83 12.31 -40.94
C LEU A 57 22.38 13.48 -41.76
N ALA A 58 23.26 13.23 -42.74
CA ALA A 58 23.70 14.27 -43.68
C ALA A 58 22.65 14.53 -44.78
N ALA A 59 21.84 13.52 -45.11
CA ALA A 59 20.78 13.61 -46.13
C ALA A 59 19.38 13.72 -45.52
N PHE A 60 19.15 13.10 -44.36
CA PHE A 60 17.85 13.08 -43.69
C PHE A 60 17.54 14.43 -43.02
N SER A 61 16.56 15.15 -43.55
CA SER A 61 16.18 16.48 -43.08
C SER A 61 14.99 16.47 -42.11
N TYR A 62 14.67 17.65 -41.56
CA TYR A 62 13.44 17.84 -40.80
C TYR A 62 12.19 17.57 -41.66
N ASP A 63 12.20 17.97 -42.93
CA ASP A 63 11.06 17.76 -43.84
C ASP A 63 10.80 16.27 -44.09
N ASP A 64 11.85 15.46 -44.18
CA ASP A 64 11.71 14.00 -44.29
C ASP A 64 11.05 13.41 -43.04
N PHE A 65 11.41 13.94 -41.87
CA PHE A 65 10.73 13.57 -40.64
C PHE A 65 9.25 13.99 -40.63
N VAL A 66 8.91 15.18 -41.14
CA VAL A 66 7.51 15.61 -41.26
C VAL A 66 6.74 14.72 -42.25
N ARG A 67 7.33 14.37 -43.40
CA ARG A 67 6.74 13.42 -44.38
C ARG A 67 6.48 12.06 -43.74
N PHE A 68 7.40 11.56 -42.91
CA PHE A 68 7.19 10.34 -42.13
C PHE A 68 5.99 10.45 -41.18
N ILE A 69 5.83 11.58 -40.47
CA ILE A 69 4.70 11.81 -39.56
C ILE A 69 3.38 11.87 -40.34
N VAL A 70 3.32 12.62 -41.44
CA VAL A 70 2.14 12.70 -42.31
C VAL A 70 1.78 11.34 -42.89
N TRP A 71 2.76 10.59 -43.39
CA TRP A 71 2.55 9.24 -43.90
C TRP A 71 2.03 8.31 -42.81
N THR A 72 2.59 8.37 -41.61
CA THR A 72 2.15 7.57 -40.46
C THR A 72 0.68 7.87 -40.13
N MET A 73 0.27 9.12 -40.18
CA MET A 73 -1.13 9.52 -39.94
C MET A 73 -2.08 8.95 -41.01
N GLN A 74 -1.69 9.02 -42.27
CA GLN A 74 -2.54 8.58 -43.38
C GLN A 74 -2.65 7.06 -43.47
N ASN A 75 -1.60 6.34 -43.06
CA ASN A 75 -1.47 4.90 -43.33
C ASN A 75 -1.53 4.03 -42.07
N THR A 76 -1.61 4.61 -40.86
CA THR A 76 -1.63 3.84 -39.62
C THR A 76 -2.60 4.42 -38.59
N ALA A 77 -3.19 3.56 -37.74
CA ALA A 77 -4.08 3.98 -36.64
C ALA A 77 -3.31 4.46 -35.38
N VAL A 78 -2.13 5.03 -35.56
CA VAL A 78 -1.21 5.38 -34.47
C VAL A 78 -1.59 6.73 -33.86
N LYS A 79 -1.64 6.80 -32.51
CA LYS A 79 -2.02 8.02 -31.78
C LYS A 79 -0.94 9.09 -31.84
N ALA A 80 -1.33 10.37 -31.73
CA ALA A 80 -0.42 11.52 -31.65
C ALA A 80 0.68 11.38 -30.58
N SER A 81 0.37 10.76 -29.43
CA SER A 81 1.36 10.50 -28.38
C SER A 81 2.47 9.52 -28.78
N THR A 82 2.18 8.56 -29.67
CA THR A 82 3.18 7.65 -30.24
C THR A 82 4.06 8.37 -31.25
N MET A 83 3.47 9.24 -32.08
CA MET A 83 4.20 10.07 -33.05
C MET A 83 5.15 11.07 -32.37
N SER A 84 4.73 11.67 -31.25
CA SER A 84 5.62 12.43 -30.35
C SER A 84 6.78 11.58 -29.80
N GLY A 85 6.53 10.28 -29.59
CA GLY A 85 7.56 9.29 -29.26
C GLY A 85 8.61 9.12 -30.36
N TYR A 86 8.23 9.16 -31.63
CA TYR A 86 9.18 9.12 -32.76
C TYR A 86 10.06 10.37 -32.81
N ARG A 87 9.50 11.56 -32.55
CA ARG A 87 10.30 12.80 -32.43
C ARG A 87 11.35 12.65 -31.33
N SER A 88 10.96 12.10 -30.18
CA SER A 88 11.89 11.85 -29.07
C SER A 88 12.98 10.85 -29.44
N ALA A 89 12.64 9.81 -30.21
CA ALA A 89 13.60 8.84 -30.72
C ALA A 89 14.61 9.48 -31.68
N MET A 90 14.15 10.32 -32.62
CA MET A 90 15.02 11.06 -33.53
C MET A 90 15.95 12.01 -32.77
N ARG A 91 15.44 12.78 -31.81
CA ARG A 91 16.30 13.64 -30.97
C ARG A 91 17.40 12.86 -30.26
N ASN A 92 17.06 11.69 -29.71
CA ASN A 92 18.04 10.82 -29.10
C ASN A 92 19.04 10.28 -30.12
N TYR A 93 18.60 9.94 -31.34
CA TYR A 93 19.46 9.45 -32.41
C TYR A 93 20.47 10.51 -32.88
N TYR A 94 20.04 11.75 -33.14
CA TYR A 94 20.94 12.88 -33.42
C TYR A 94 21.98 13.07 -32.30
N LYS A 95 21.53 13.04 -31.04
CA LYS A 95 22.42 13.14 -29.87
C LYS A 95 23.44 12.00 -29.81
N MET A 96 23.03 10.75 -30.07
CA MET A 96 23.92 9.59 -30.07
C MET A 96 24.96 9.65 -31.21
N GLN A 97 24.56 10.16 -32.38
CA GLN A 97 25.43 10.33 -33.54
C GLN A 97 26.30 11.60 -33.46
N LYS A 98 26.19 12.38 -32.37
CA LYS A 98 26.92 13.65 -32.14
C LYS A 98 26.69 14.68 -33.26
N VAL A 99 25.54 14.63 -33.93
CA VAL A 99 25.13 15.59 -34.96
C VAL A 99 24.23 16.66 -34.33
N PRO A 100 24.45 17.96 -34.58
CA PRO A 100 23.57 19.03 -34.12
C PRO A 100 22.12 18.78 -34.54
N LEU A 101 21.19 18.89 -33.60
CA LEU A 101 19.77 18.75 -33.88
C LEU A 101 19.28 20.01 -34.63
N PRO A 102 18.58 19.87 -35.77
CA PRO A 102 18.00 21.02 -36.47
C PRO A 102 16.99 21.76 -35.58
N SER A 103 17.01 23.10 -35.57
CA SER A 103 16.21 23.95 -34.66
C SER A 103 14.70 23.75 -34.81
N GLN A 104 14.24 23.34 -36.00
CA GLN A 104 12.84 23.01 -36.30
C GLN A 104 12.30 21.87 -35.42
N PHE A 105 13.18 20.99 -34.91
CA PHE A 105 12.80 19.93 -33.97
C PHE A 105 12.44 20.44 -32.57
N ASP A 106 12.54 21.74 -32.26
CA ASP A 106 12.15 22.33 -30.98
C ASP A 106 10.73 22.97 -31.01
N GLY A 107 10.25 23.51 -32.13
CA GLY A 107 8.96 24.21 -32.24
C GLY A 107 7.87 23.52 -33.08
N ASP A 108 8.12 23.37 -34.38
CA ASP A 108 7.09 23.33 -35.43
C ASP A 108 6.17 22.09 -35.43
N LEU A 109 6.62 20.95 -34.89
CA LEU A 109 5.79 19.75 -34.77
C LEU A 109 4.67 19.87 -33.73
N LYS A 110 4.75 20.81 -32.77
CA LYS A 110 3.67 20.99 -31.80
C LYS A 110 2.36 21.36 -32.51
N ASP A 111 2.43 22.24 -33.50
CA ASP A 111 1.26 22.73 -34.24
C ASP A 111 0.69 21.65 -35.15
N VAL A 112 1.55 20.83 -35.79
CA VAL A 112 1.12 19.65 -36.57
C VAL A 112 0.38 18.63 -35.70
N PHE A 113 0.84 18.39 -34.46
CA PHE A 113 0.18 17.50 -33.49
C PHE A 113 -1.05 18.14 -32.81
N GLN A 114 -1.17 19.46 -32.82
CA GLN A 114 -2.27 20.21 -32.22
C GLN A 114 -3.44 20.36 -33.20
N ALA A 115 -3.17 20.71 -34.45
CA ALA A 115 -4.16 20.79 -35.54
C ALA A 115 -4.84 19.42 -35.80
N THR A 116 -4.10 18.32 -35.64
CA THR A 116 -4.64 16.96 -35.76
C THR A 116 -5.56 16.54 -34.62
N SER A 117 -5.49 17.20 -33.47
CA SER A 117 -6.43 16.97 -32.37
C SER A 117 -7.76 17.73 -32.55
N GLU A 118 -7.78 18.75 -33.41
CA GLU A 118 -8.95 19.61 -33.66
C GLU A 118 -9.86 19.06 -34.77
N GLN A 119 -9.36 18.19 -35.66
CA GLN A 119 -10.17 17.52 -36.69
C GLN A 119 -11.02 16.34 -36.16
N THR A 120 -10.88 15.96 -34.89
CA THR A 120 -11.82 15.07 -34.21
C THR A 120 -12.79 15.91 -33.39
N THR A 121 -14.08 15.90 -33.74
CA THR A 121 -15.19 16.65 -33.12
C THR A 121 -15.50 16.30 -31.65
N SER A 122 -14.58 15.65 -30.93
CA SER A 122 -14.69 15.40 -29.49
C SER A 122 -13.77 16.32 -28.70
N VAL A 123 -14.33 16.94 -27.66
CA VAL A 123 -13.61 17.73 -26.64
C VAL A 123 -12.27 17.05 -26.28
N LYS A 124 -11.17 17.82 -26.29
CA LYS A 124 -9.76 17.40 -26.12
C LYS A 124 -9.50 16.56 -24.85
N ASP A 125 -9.94 15.31 -24.81
CA ASP A 125 -9.57 14.33 -23.79
C ASP A 125 -8.32 13.56 -24.27
N SER A 126 -7.18 14.25 -24.33
CA SER A 126 -5.92 13.59 -24.67
C SER A 126 -5.42 12.72 -23.50
N GLY A 127 -5.76 11.43 -23.56
CA GLY A 127 -5.31 10.39 -22.63
C GLY A 127 -6.33 10.04 -21.55
N LYS A 128 -5.89 9.24 -20.56
CA LYS A 128 -6.76 8.78 -19.47
C LYS A 128 -7.27 9.96 -18.63
N ARG A 129 -8.57 9.97 -18.27
CA ARG A 129 -9.20 11.02 -17.44
C ARG A 129 -8.61 11.05 -16.02
N PRO A 130 -8.59 12.21 -15.33
CA PRO A 130 -8.23 12.25 -13.92
C PRO A 130 -9.22 11.43 -13.08
N LEU A 131 -8.72 10.71 -12.07
CA LEU A 131 -9.56 9.98 -11.14
C LEU A 131 -10.05 10.93 -10.04
N GLY A 132 -11.34 11.25 -10.01
CA GLY A 132 -11.91 12.09 -8.92
C GLY A 132 -11.77 11.42 -7.55
N TYR A 133 -11.74 12.22 -6.47
CA TYR A 133 -11.57 11.69 -5.10
C TYR A 133 -12.66 10.70 -4.71
N GLY A 134 -13.93 10.96 -5.06
CA GLY A 134 -15.03 10.01 -4.81
C GLY A 134 -14.85 8.66 -5.53
N ALA A 135 -14.29 8.66 -6.74
CA ALA A 135 -13.97 7.42 -7.44
C ALA A 135 -12.74 6.72 -6.85
N TYR A 136 -11.78 7.47 -6.30
CA TYR A 136 -10.67 6.91 -5.52
C TYR A 136 -11.16 6.28 -4.21
N ASP A 137 -12.09 6.92 -3.51
CA ASP A 137 -12.75 6.40 -2.30
C ASP A 137 -13.44 5.07 -2.58
N ALA A 138 -14.29 5.02 -3.62
CA ALA A 138 -14.97 3.80 -4.05
C ALA A 138 -13.97 2.68 -4.39
N LEU A 139 -12.95 2.99 -5.20
CA LEU A 139 -11.89 2.01 -5.53
C LEU A 139 -11.14 1.52 -4.29
N CYS A 140 -10.94 2.35 -3.27
CA CYS A 140 -10.33 1.92 -2.02
C CYS A 140 -11.22 0.90 -1.29
N ARG A 141 -12.54 1.14 -1.23
CA ARG A 141 -13.52 0.19 -0.66
C ARG A 141 -13.56 -1.13 -1.42
N THR A 142 -13.39 -1.11 -2.73
CA THR A 142 -13.39 -2.34 -3.54
C THR A 142 -12.06 -3.08 -3.47
N THR A 143 -10.94 -2.35 -3.56
CA THR A 143 -9.61 -2.97 -3.56
C THR A 143 -9.18 -3.52 -2.19
N ILE A 144 -9.70 -2.98 -1.08
CA ILE A 144 -9.39 -3.51 0.25
C ILE A 144 -9.93 -4.94 0.46
N LEU A 145 -11.00 -5.31 -0.26
CA LEU A 145 -11.61 -6.64 -0.25
C LEU A 145 -10.81 -7.67 -1.08
N ALA A 146 -9.78 -7.22 -1.81
CA ALA A 146 -9.03 -8.09 -2.70
C ALA A 146 -8.27 -9.18 -1.93
N MET A 147 -8.48 -10.43 -2.33
CA MET A 147 -7.87 -11.61 -1.71
C MET A 147 -6.42 -11.84 -2.19
N ASP A 148 -5.60 -10.78 -2.18
CA ASP A 148 -4.26 -10.76 -2.76
C ASP A 148 -3.17 -10.28 -1.78
N ALA A 149 -3.44 -10.48 -0.48
CA ALA A 149 -2.61 -10.12 0.65
C ALA A 149 -2.34 -8.60 0.75
N GLY A 150 -3.38 -7.79 0.46
CA GLY A 150 -3.34 -6.33 0.54
C GLY A 150 -2.55 -5.64 -0.57
N PHE A 151 -2.04 -6.37 -1.57
CA PHE A 151 -1.21 -5.80 -2.63
C PHE A 151 -1.97 -4.76 -3.46
N LEU A 152 -3.17 -5.10 -3.95
CA LEU A 152 -3.90 -4.23 -4.87
C LEU A 152 -4.27 -2.92 -4.17
N HIS A 153 -4.71 -3.02 -2.92
CA HIS A 153 -5.11 -1.90 -2.09
C HIS A 153 -3.92 -0.98 -1.76
N LEU A 154 -2.84 -1.52 -1.18
CA LEU A 154 -1.67 -0.71 -0.83
C LEU A 154 -1.07 -0.03 -2.06
N PHE A 155 -1.00 -0.72 -3.21
CA PHE A 155 -0.47 -0.13 -4.44
C PHE A 155 -1.31 1.07 -4.91
N LEU A 156 -2.64 0.98 -4.82
CA LEU A 156 -3.55 2.09 -5.14
C LEU A 156 -3.33 3.27 -4.18
N VAL A 157 -3.40 3.01 -2.87
CA VAL A 157 -3.28 4.02 -1.82
C VAL A 157 -1.93 4.73 -1.88
N LEU A 158 -0.82 4.02 -2.07
CA LEU A 158 0.49 4.62 -2.25
C LEU A 158 0.60 5.41 -3.57
N SER A 159 0.04 4.90 -4.68
CA SER A 159 0.07 5.63 -5.95
C SER A 159 -0.66 6.97 -5.87
N TRP A 160 -1.78 7.01 -5.14
CA TRP A 160 -2.54 8.22 -4.86
C TRP A 160 -1.76 9.17 -3.94
N ASN A 161 -1.44 8.71 -2.73
CA ASN A 161 -0.80 9.54 -1.70
C ASN A 161 0.58 10.07 -2.14
N LEU A 162 1.38 9.28 -2.83
CA LEU A 162 2.69 9.73 -3.33
C LEU A 162 2.56 10.59 -4.59
N MET A 163 1.37 10.71 -5.19
CA MET A 163 1.17 11.33 -6.50
C MET A 163 2.17 10.74 -7.52
N ALA A 164 2.36 9.43 -7.44
CA ALA A 164 3.41 8.71 -8.14
C ALA A 164 2.89 8.07 -9.41
N ARG A 165 3.79 7.88 -10.39
CA ARG A 165 3.48 7.01 -11.53
C ARG A 165 3.49 5.58 -11.03
N SER A 166 2.66 4.72 -11.58
CA SER A 166 2.64 3.28 -11.25
C SER A 166 4.01 2.59 -11.40
N LYS A 167 4.88 3.09 -12.29
CA LYS A 167 6.26 2.59 -12.37
C LYS A 167 7.10 2.95 -11.15
N SER A 168 6.95 4.16 -10.63
CA SER A 168 7.62 4.62 -9.41
C SER A 168 7.12 3.84 -8.20
N THR A 169 5.79 3.64 -8.08
CA THR A 169 5.20 2.82 -7.02
C THR A 169 5.71 1.38 -7.03
N GLU A 170 5.82 0.75 -8.22
CA GLU A 170 6.38 -0.60 -8.36
C GLU A 170 7.84 -0.70 -7.88
N THR A 171 8.61 0.38 -7.97
CA THR A 171 10.05 0.37 -7.65
C THR A 171 10.38 0.78 -6.22
N ILE A 172 9.37 1.04 -5.37
CA ILE A 172 9.59 1.36 -3.96
C ILE A 172 10.36 0.20 -3.30
N GLN A 173 11.47 0.52 -2.66
CA GLN A 173 12.18 -0.39 -1.77
C GLN A 173 11.85 -0.04 -0.33
N LEU A 174 11.89 -1.02 0.58
CA LEU A 174 11.74 -0.80 2.01
C LEU A 174 12.77 0.20 2.55
N GLY A 175 14.00 0.18 2.01
CA GLY A 175 15.02 1.18 2.34
C GLY A 175 14.72 2.61 1.85
N HIS A 176 13.65 2.83 1.08
CA HIS A 176 13.20 4.17 0.71
C HIS A 176 12.31 4.81 1.77
N LEU A 177 11.79 4.02 2.73
CA LEU A 177 10.88 4.51 3.75
C LEU A 177 11.67 5.11 4.92
N SER A 178 11.29 6.30 5.36
CA SER A 178 11.77 6.92 6.60
C SER A 178 10.62 7.10 7.59
N TYR A 179 10.94 6.90 8.88
CA TYR A 179 10.07 7.33 9.97
C TYR A 179 10.20 8.85 10.15
N GLU A 180 9.10 9.58 10.03
CA GLU A 180 9.06 11.04 10.05
C GLU A 180 8.02 11.51 11.08
N GLU A 181 8.10 10.98 12.31
CA GLU A 181 7.20 11.27 13.43
C GLU A 181 5.73 10.96 13.13
N ASP A 182 4.93 11.96 12.73
CA ASP A 182 3.51 11.82 12.39
C ASP A 182 3.26 11.39 10.94
N ALA A 183 4.34 11.23 10.16
CA ALA A 183 4.33 10.82 8.77
C ALA A 183 5.28 9.64 8.47
N VAL A 184 5.10 9.03 7.29
CA VAL A 184 6.09 8.14 6.67
C VAL A 184 6.63 8.83 5.42
N GLY A 185 7.95 9.06 5.38
CA GLY A 185 8.63 9.61 4.21
C GLY A 185 8.94 8.50 3.20
N ILE A 186 8.79 8.79 1.90
CA ILE A 186 9.29 7.90 0.82
C ILE A 186 10.14 8.69 -0.16
N THR A 187 11.40 8.28 -0.28
CA THR A 187 12.39 8.93 -1.14
C THR A 187 12.65 8.12 -2.41
N PHE A 188 12.41 8.72 -3.58
CA PHE A 188 12.70 8.07 -4.87
C PHE A 188 14.12 8.39 -5.35
N PHE A 189 14.91 7.36 -5.61
CA PHE A 189 16.28 7.52 -6.14
C PHE A 189 16.35 7.79 -7.64
N LYS A 190 15.27 7.53 -8.38
CA LYS A 190 15.14 7.85 -9.81
C LYS A 190 13.72 8.33 -10.11
N SER A 191 13.60 9.39 -10.91
CA SER A 191 12.31 9.93 -11.35
C SER A 191 12.27 10.16 -12.86
N LYS A 192 11.11 10.53 -13.42
CA LYS A 192 11.05 10.81 -14.88
C LYS A 192 12.00 11.94 -15.27
N THR A 193 12.11 12.95 -14.41
CA THR A 193 12.85 14.21 -14.62
C THR A 193 14.24 14.18 -13.97
N ASP A 194 14.63 13.03 -13.41
CA ASP A 194 15.92 12.75 -12.75
C ASP A 194 16.23 11.25 -12.98
N GLN A 195 16.59 10.92 -14.22
CA GLN A 195 16.84 9.52 -14.63
C GLN A 195 18.18 8.98 -14.10
N ASP A 196 19.10 9.90 -13.86
CA ASP A 196 20.45 9.71 -13.36
C ASP A 196 20.53 9.72 -11.84
N GLY A 197 19.52 10.28 -11.15
CA GLY A 197 19.43 10.27 -9.68
C GLY A 197 20.41 11.24 -9.04
N SER A 198 20.79 12.29 -9.79
CA SER A 198 21.75 13.31 -9.40
C SER A 198 21.11 14.46 -8.63
N LYS A 199 19.78 14.59 -8.67
CA LYS A 199 19.05 15.65 -7.96
C LYS A 199 18.85 15.30 -6.49
N ARG A 200 18.49 16.33 -5.72
CA ARG A 200 18.17 16.22 -4.29
C ARG A 200 17.08 15.17 -4.06
N ARG A 201 17.28 14.38 -3.01
CA ARG A 201 16.50 13.19 -2.67
C ARG A 201 15.43 13.54 -1.64
N ASP A 202 14.48 14.35 -2.06
CA ASP A 202 13.47 14.89 -1.14
C ASP A 202 12.37 13.85 -0.85
N PRO A 203 12.01 13.62 0.43
CA PRO A 203 10.99 12.66 0.79
C PRO A 203 9.60 13.18 0.42
N ARG A 204 8.72 12.24 0.03
CA ARG A 204 7.27 12.48 -0.06
C ARG A 204 6.62 11.96 1.22
N HIS A 205 6.06 12.86 2.02
CA HIS A 205 5.43 12.51 3.29
C HIS A 205 4.03 11.96 3.05
N ILE A 206 3.77 10.76 3.57
CA ILE A 206 2.45 10.12 3.59
C ILE A 206 1.90 10.20 5.02
N TYR A 207 0.61 10.51 5.14
CA TYR A 207 -0.08 10.62 6.42
C TYR A 207 -1.16 9.55 6.55
N ALA A 208 -1.50 9.21 7.79
CA ALA A 208 -2.69 8.44 8.09
C ALA A 208 -3.96 9.29 7.91
N ASN A 209 -5.05 8.63 7.54
CA ASN A 209 -6.40 9.20 7.64
C ASN A 209 -7.25 8.33 8.58
N PRO A 210 -7.12 8.51 9.91
CA PRO A 210 -7.87 7.69 10.87
C PRO A 210 -9.38 7.92 10.82
N LEU A 211 -9.86 8.95 10.10
CA LEU A 211 -11.28 9.23 9.92
C LEU A 211 -11.90 8.38 8.82
N GLN A 212 -11.09 7.86 7.88
CA GLN A 212 -11.55 7.05 6.74
C GLN A 212 -10.61 5.83 6.57
N PRO A 213 -10.93 4.68 7.22
CA PRO A 213 -10.02 3.53 7.28
C PRO A 213 -9.57 2.99 5.92
N HIS A 214 -10.46 2.90 4.93
CA HIS A 214 -10.13 2.39 3.59
C HIS A 214 -9.20 3.29 2.78
N THR A 215 -9.09 4.59 3.06
CA THR A 215 -8.13 5.45 2.37
C THR A 215 -6.85 5.68 3.20
N CYS A 216 -6.83 5.20 4.45
CA CYS A 216 -5.73 5.39 5.38
C CYS A 216 -4.47 4.63 4.93
N ALA A 217 -3.43 5.37 4.57
CA ALA A 217 -2.18 4.79 4.09
C ALA A 217 -1.47 3.91 5.14
N PHE A 218 -1.59 4.27 6.43
CA PHE A 218 -0.94 3.53 7.50
C PHE A 218 -1.66 2.21 7.76
N LEU A 219 -3.00 2.19 7.71
CA LEU A 219 -3.78 0.95 7.76
C LEU A 219 -3.46 0.06 6.55
N ALA A 220 -3.46 0.62 5.34
CA ALA A 220 -3.13 -0.14 4.13
C ALA A 220 -1.72 -0.76 4.20
N LEU A 221 -0.74 -0.02 4.74
CA LEU A 221 0.62 -0.50 4.93
C LEU A 221 0.66 -1.60 6.02
N GLY A 222 0.02 -1.38 7.16
CA GLY A 222 -0.07 -2.37 8.25
C GLY A 222 -0.71 -3.68 7.79
N LEU A 223 -1.84 -3.60 7.07
CA LEU A 223 -2.52 -4.76 6.48
C LEU A 223 -1.59 -5.52 5.52
N TYR A 224 -0.93 -4.83 4.60
CA TYR A 224 -0.02 -5.46 3.65
C TYR A 224 1.16 -6.15 4.35
N LEU A 225 1.82 -5.47 5.29
CA LEU A 225 2.98 -6.03 5.98
C LEU A 225 2.59 -7.22 6.86
N ALA A 226 1.46 -7.15 7.58
CA ALA A 226 0.96 -8.24 8.41
C ALA A 226 0.61 -9.47 7.56
N CYS A 227 0.06 -9.26 6.36
CA CYS A 227 -0.25 -10.34 5.41
C CYS A 227 0.98 -10.89 4.68
N ASN A 228 2.16 -10.26 4.83
CA ASN A 228 3.42 -10.66 4.19
C ASN A 228 4.58 -10.70 5.22
N PRO A 229 4.51 -11.55 6.27
CA PRO A 229 5.45 -11.51 7.41
C PRO A 229 6.90 -11.88 7.04
N MET A 230 7.10 -12.55 5.90
CA MET A 230 8.41 -12.93 5.37
C MET A 230 9.01 -11.87 4.43
N LEU A 231 8.38 -10.70 4.31
CA LEU A 231 8.94 -9.60 3.53
C LEU A 231 10.24 -9.14 4.18
N ALA A 232 11.36 -9.33 3.47
CA ALA A 232 12.69 -8.92 3.89
C ALA A 232 13.10 -7.62 3.20
N ALA A 233 14.24 -7.05 3.60
CA ALA A 233 14.83 -5.88 2.95
C ALA A 233 14.88 -6.03 1.42
N GLY A 234 14.61 -4.94 0.71
CA GLY A 234 14.51 -4.92 -0.75
C GLY A 234 13.18 -4.34 -1.22
N ALA A 235 12.61 -4.90 -2.29
CA ALA A 235 11.42 -4.34 -2.93
C ALA A 235 10.19 -4.45 -2.02
N LEU A 236 9.46 -3.34 -1.82
CA LEU A 236 8.19 -3.34 -1.09
C LEU A 236 7.17 -4.27 -1.76
N PHE A 237 7.22 -4.40 -3.08
CA PHE A 237 6.39 -5.32 -3.86
C PHE A 237 7.24 -6.38 -4.57
N PRO A 238 7.49 -7.55 -3.95
CA PRO A 238 8.37 -8.57 -4.51
C PRO A 238 7.87 -9.21 -5.81
N GLY A 239 8.82 -9.46 -6.71
CA GLY A 239 8.62 -10.16 -7.99
C GLY A 239 8.52 -9.24 -9.20
N SER A 240 8.46 -9.82 -10.40
CA SER A 240 8.49 -9.05 -11.65
C SER A 240 7.11 -8.54 -12.09
N SER A 241 7.10 -7.39 -12.77
CA SER A 241 5.91 -6.82 -13.45
C SER A 241 4.73 -6.49 -12.53
N GLN A 242 4.99 -6.01 -11.31
CA GLN A 242 3.94 -5.58 -10.37
C GLN A 242 3.08 -4.45 -10.93
N ARG A 243 3.65 -3.55 -11.73
CA ARG A 243 2.87 -2.51 -12.43
C ARG A 243 1.80 -3.12 -13.34
N THR A 244 2.16 -4.20 -14.04
CA THR A 244 1.23 -4.93 -14.91
C THR A 244 0.20 -5.70 -14.09
N ARG A 245 0.62 -6.33 -12.97
CA ARG A 245 -0.29 -6.98 -12.02
C ARG A 245 -1.33 -5.99 -11.48
N PHE A 246 -0.87 -4.83 -11.00
CA PHE A 246 -1.72 -3.74 -10.53
C PHE A 246 -2.66 -3.26 -11.63
N GLY A 247 -2.16 -3.01 -12.84
CA GLY A 247 -3.01 -2.56 -13.96
C GLY A 247 -4.13 -3.54 -14.31
N LYS A 248 -3.90 -4.86 -14.17
CA LYS A 248 -4.94 -5.88 -14.34
C LYS A 248 -5.95 -5.86 -13.19
N GLY A 249 -5.49 -5.78 -11.95
CA GLY A 249 -6.36 -5.69 -10.77
C GLY A 249 -7.22 -4.43 -10.79
N LEU A 250 -6.63 -3.28 -11.09
CA LEU A 250 -7.33 -2.00 -11.23
C LEU A 250 -8.44 -2.07 -12.29
N LYS A 251 -8.18 -2.71 -13.44
CA LYS A 251 -9.19 -2.88 -14.48
C LYS A 251 -10.39 -3.71 -13.98
N LEU A 252 -10.14 -4.74 -13.18
CA LEU A 252 -11.21 -5.56 -12.61
C LEU A 252 -12.03 -4.77 -11.58
N ALA A 253 -11.37 -4.06 -10.65
CA ALA A 253 -12.04 -3.21 -9.68
C ALA A 253 -12.89 -2.11 -10.34
N LEU A 254 -12.37 -1.48 -11.41
CA LEU A 254 -13.12 -0.48 -12.17
C LEU A 254 -14.37 -1.04 -12.86
N ILE A 255 -14.34 -2.30 -13.32
CA ILE A 255 -15.51 -2.93 -13.93
C ILE A 255 -16.59 -3.21 -12.87
N GLU A 256 -16.17 -3.50 -11.64
CA GLU A 256 -17.06 -3.73 -10.50
C GLU A 256 -17.70 -2.41 -10.02
N ASP A 257 -16.91 -1.35 -9.88
CA ASP A 257 -17.39 -0.04 -9.38
C ASP A 257 -18.17 0.76 -10.42
N ASN A 258 -17.69 0.79 -11.67
CA ASN A 258 -18.31 1.58 -12.73
C ASN A 258 -18.00 1.00 -14.13
N PRO A 259 -18.84 0.07 -14.65
CA PRO A 259 -18.62 -0.55 -15.94
C PRO A 259 -18.58 0.48 -17.09
N VAL A 260 -19.35 1.57 -16.97
CA VAL A 260 -19.45 2.66 -17.95
C VAL A 260 -18.37 3.72 -17.66
N GLY A 261 -17.27 3.70 -18.42
CA GLY A 261 -16.12 4.61 -18.24
C GLY A 261 -14.84 3.94 -17.72
N SER A 262 -14.88 2.63 -17.44
CA SER A 262 -13.70 1.82 -17.08
C SER A 262 -12.57 1.87 -18.13
N SER A 263 -12.91 2.16 -19.40
CA SER A 263 -11.96 2.33 -20.51
C SER A 263 -11.24 3.68 -20.48
N GLU A 264 -11.75 4.68 -19.76
CA GLU A 264 -11.20 6.05 -19.68
C GLU A 264 -10.27 6.23 -18.48
N ILE A 265 -10.44 5.40 -17.45
CA ILE A 265 -9.59 5.35 -16.27
C ILE A 265 -8.46 4.32 -16.45
N GLY A 266 -7.31 4.57 -15.84
CA GLY A 266 -6.19 3.64 -15.80
C GLY A 266 -5.11 4.10 -14.83
N THR A 267 -3.97 3.42 -14.83
CA THR A 267 -2.91 3.71 -13.84
C THR A 267 -2.37 5.15 -13.87
N HIS A 268 -2.54 5.86 -15.00
CA HIS A 268 -2.19 7.29 -15.11
C HIS A 268 -3.23 8.23 -14.51
N SER A 269 -4.50 7.80 -14.42
CA SER A 269 -5.61 8.58 -13.87
C SER A 269 -5.42 8.88 -12.39
N ILE A 270 -4.84 7.96 -11.63
CA ILE A 270 -4.61 8.08 -10.19
C ILE A 270 -3.76 9.33 -9.89
N ARG A 271 -2.59 9.45 -10.52
CA ARG A 271 -1.71 10.60 -10.32
C ARG A 271 -2.32 11.91 -10.81
N LYS A 272 -3.03 11.88 -11.96
CA LYS A 272 -3.73 13.07 -12.48
C LYS A 272 -4.80 13.53 -11.48
N GLY A 273 -5.59 12.58 -10.99
CA GLY A 273 -6.64 12.77 -10.00
C GLY A 273 -6.13 13.36 -8.70
N ALA A 274 -5.10 12.73 -8.11
CA ALA A 274 -4.48 13.22 -6.88
C ALA A 274 -3.91 14.64 -7.04
N ALA A 275 -3.27 14.94 -8.17
CA ALA A 275 -2.77 16.29 -8.44
C ALA A 275 -3.90 17.32 -8.55
N THR A 276 -4.97 17.02 -9.28
CA THR A 276 -6.15 17.89 -9.40
C THR A 276 -6.87 18.08 -8.07
N PHE A 277 -6.98 17.01 -7.27
CA PHE A 277 -7.62 17.06 -5.95
C PHE A 277 -6.87 18.00 -5.00
N VAL A 278 -5.54 17.92 -4.96
CA VAL A 278 -4.73 18.81 -4.11
C VAL A 278 -4.74 20.25 -4.62
N SER A 279 -4.67 20.47 -5.95
CA SER A 279 -4.58 21.81 -6.52
C SER A 279 -5.90 22.58 -6.53
N SER A 280 -7.03 21.86 -6.60
CA SER A 280 -8.33 22.44 -6.94
C SER A 280 -9.49 21.85 -6.14
N GLY A 281 -9.22 21.01 -5.14
CA GLY A 281 -10.24 20.51 -4.22
C GLY A 281 -10.65 21.52 -3.15
N SER A 282 -9.91 22.63 -3.01
CA SER A 282 -10.21 23.75 -2.13
C SER A 282 -9.54 25.04 -2.63
N THR A 283 -10.06 26.18 -2.21
CA THR A 283 -9.45 27.51 -2.43
C THR A 283 -8.25 27.79 -1.51
N GLY A 284 -8.07 27.01 -0.44
CA GLY A 284 -6.97 27.11 0.53
C GLY A 284 -5.89 26.04 0.40
N GLY A 285 -5.74 25.44 -0.79
CA GLY A 285 -4.84 24.31 -1.03
C GLY A 285 -3.33 24.65 -1.04
N PRO A 286 -2.46 23.64 -1.13
CA PRO A 286 -1.01 23.83 -1.16
C PRO A 286 -0.53 24.57 -2.41
N SER A 287 0.67 25.15 -2.34
CA SER A 287 1.26 25.87 -3.47
C SER A 287 1.45 24.96 -4.69
N LEU A 288 1.27 25.53 -5.89
CA LEU A 288 1.51 24.80 -7.14
C LEU A 288 2.98 24.32 -7.23
N VAL A 289 3.93 25.04 -6.63
CA VAL A 289 5.34 24.64 -6.56
C VAL A 289 5.48 23.31 -5.81
N SER A 290 4.93 23.21 -4.59
CA SER A 290 4.97 21.98 -3.79
C SER A 290 4.32 20.80 -4.52
N ILE A 291 3.18 21.06 -5.17
CA ILE A 291 2.45 20.06 -5.96
C ILE A 291 3.29 19.57 -7.13
N CYS A 292 3.89 20.48 -7.91
CA CYS A 292 4.74 20.15 -9.06
C CYS A 292 6.00 19.37 -8.65
N LEU A 293 6.66 19.80 -7.57
CA LEU A 293 7.83 19.11 -7.01
C LEU A 293 7.46 17.68 -6.58
N ARG A 294 6.39 17.50 -5.80
CA ARG A 294 5.89 16.18 -5.40
C ARG A 294 5.47 15.33 -6.61
N CYS A 295 4.89 15.93 -7.64
CA CYS A 295 4.54 15.23 -8.89
C CYS A 295 5.76 14.81 -9.73
N GLY A 296 6.94 15.34 -9.43
CA GLY A 296 8.15 15.24 -10.26
C GLY A 296 7.92 15.87 -11.63
N TRP A 297 7.33 17.06 -11.66
CA TRP A 297 7.15 17.89 -12.85
C TRP A 297 8.21 18.99 -12.86
N SER A 298 8.61 19.41 -14.06
CA SER A 298 9.51 20.57 -14.19
C SER A 298 8.75 21.83 -13.82
N LEU A 299 9.39 22.73 -13.07
CA LEU A 299 8.84 24.06 -12.78
C LEU A 299 9.20 25.06 -13.89
N GLY A 300 10.02 24.67 -14.87
CA GLY A 300 10.60 25.57 -15.86
C GLY A 300 11.90 26.21 -15.36
N SER A 301 12.67 26.77 -16.30
CA SER A 301 14.04 27.23 -16.06
C SER A 301 14.17 28.32 -14.99
N VAL A 302 13.19 29.21 -14.87
CA VAL A 302 13.19 30.30 -13.89
C VAL A 302 12.89 29.76 -12.50
N PHE A 303 11.74 29.10 -12.32
CA PHE A 303 11.32 28.62 -11.00
C PHE A 303 12.26 27.56 -10.42
N GLU A 304 12.85 26.68 -11.24
CA GLU A 304 13.79 25.66 -10.73
C GLU A 304 15.06 26.25 -10.09
N ARG A 305 15.41 27.52 -10.38
CA ARG A 305 16.58 28.20 -9.79
C ARG A 305 16.29 28.84 -8.43
N TYR A 306 15.04 29.20 -8.15
CA TYR A 306 14.68 30.02 -6.98
C TYR A 306 13.71 29.32 -6.03
N MET A 307 12.91 28.39 -6.54
CA MET A 307 11.87 27.70 -5.78
C MET A 307 12.29 26.25 -5.56
N HIS A 308 12.63 25.94 -4.32
CA HIS A 308 13.14 24.62 -3.93
C HIS A 308 12.12 23.85 -3.10
N TYR A 309 12.38 22.55 -2.97
CA TYR A 309 11.66 21.72 -2.03
C TYR A 309 11.87 22.25 -0.61
N GLU A 310 10.77 22.38 0.11
CA GLU A 310 10.77 22.61 1.55
C GLU A 310 9.79 21.65 2.22
N ARG A 311 10.19 21.11 3.37
CA ARG A 311 9.49 20.01 4.06
C ARG A 311 8.04 20.38 4.34
N ALA A 312 7.79 21.56 4.89
CA ALA A 312 6.45 22.03 5.26
C ALA A 312 5.47 22.03 4.06
N GLY A 313 5.96 22.38 2.87
CA GLY A 313 5.16 22.40 1.65
C GLY A 313 4.72 21.00 1.22
N ASP A 314 5.62 20.02 1.26
CA ASP A 314 5.28 18.63 0.94
C ASP A 314 4.45 17.94 2.03
N GLN A 315 4.71 18.27 3.30
CA GLN A 315 3.90 17.81 4.43
C GLN A 315 2.45 18.28 4.30
N PHE A 316 2.22 19.56 3.97
CA PHE A 316 0.88 20.08 3.73
C PHE A 316 0.19 19.37 2.55
N VAL A 317 0.91 19.18 1.43
CA VAL A 317 0.40 18.36 0.30
C VAL A 317 0.06 16.94 0.75
N GLY A 318 0.91 16.32 1.57
CA GLY A 318 0.74 14.98 2.10
C GLY A 318 -0.55 14.82 2.90
N ARG A 319 -0.87 15.79 3.76
CA ARG A 319 -2.12 15.79 4.53
C ARG A 319 -3.35 15.98 3.65
N VAL A 320 -3.29 16.91 2.69
CA VAL A 320 -4.40 17.14 1.74
C VAL A 320 -4.66 15.89 0.90
N VAL A 321 -3.62 15.28 0.31
CA VAL A 321 -3.79 14.10 -0.55
C VAL A 321 -4.24 12.85 0.22
N ALA A 322 -3.93 12.77 1.52
CA ALA A 322 -4.46 11.74 2.41
C ALA A 322 -5.98 11.87 2.66
N GLY A 323 -6.59 12.98 2.22
CA GLY A 323 -8.02 13.24 2.34
C GLY A 323 -8.42 13.72 3.74
N LEU A 324 -7.48 14.34 4.46
CA LEU A 324 -7.80 15.00 5.73
C LEU A 324 -8.66 16.26 5.47
N PRO A 325 -9.64 16.55 6.33
CA PRO A 325 -10.62 17.60 6.11
C PRO A 325 -10.02 19.00 6.27
N LEU A 326 -9.65 19.62 5.16
CA LEU A 326 -8.91 20.89 5.12
C LEU A 326 -9.57 22.08 5.83
N ASN A 327 -10.88 22.04 6.08
CA ASN A 327 -11.61 23.16 6.70
C ASN A 327 -12.10 22.82 8.11
N GLN A 328 -11.40 21.94 8.82
CA GLN A 328 -11.75 21.46 10.16
C GLN A 328 -10.49 21.26 11.01
N ALA A 329 -10.61 21.33 12.34
CA ALA A 329 -9.47 21.18 13.25
C ALA A 329 -8.81 19.80 13.18
N ASN A 330 -9.62 18.76 12.93
CA ASN A 330 -9.18 17.39 12.69
C ASN A 330 -8.33 17.22 11.42
N PHE A 331 -8.08 18.27 10.61
CA PHE A 331 -6.98 18.26 9.65
C PHE A 331 -5.62 17.99 10.31
N ALA A 332 -5.46 18.45 11.57
CA ALA A 332 -4.28 18.22 12.40
C ALA A 332 -4.32 16.89 13.15
N VAL A 333 -5.24 15.98 12.81
CA VAL A 333 -5.29 14.65 13.44
C VAL A 333 -3.94 13.93 13.27
N LEU A 334 -3.51 13.27 14.33
CA LEU A 334 -2.30 12.45 14.34
C LEU A 334 -2.62 11.03 13.87
N PRO A 335 -1.64 10.30 13.32
CA PRO A 335 -1.82 8.89 13.05
C PRO A 335 -2.10 8.12 14.34
N PRO A 336 -2.81 6.98 14.26
CA PRO A 336 -2.85 6.03 15.37
C PRO A 336 -1.42 5.69 15.81
N HIS A 337 -1.17 5.79 17.11
CA HIS A 337 0.14 5.57 17.69
C HIS A 337 0.02 5.06 19.13
N PHE A 338 1.06 4.34 19.58
CA PHE A 338 1.19 3.94 20.97
C PHE A 338 1.81 5.06 21.80
N VAL A 339 1.48 5.07 23.09
CA VAL A 339 2.07 5.94 24.10
C VAL A 339 3.59 5.73 24.12
N ASP A 340 4.02 4.47 24.28
CA ASP A 340 5.40 4.06 24.12
C ASP A 340 5.54 2.96 23.06
N ASN A 341 6.36 3.21 22.04
CA ASN A 341 6.65 2.21 21.00
C ASN A 341 7.61 1.09 21.49
N ASN A 342 8.15 1.23 22.71
CA ASN A 342 9.09 0.28 23.31
C ASN A 342 8.50 -0.50 24.48
N SER A 343 7.20 -0.34 24.80
CA SER A 343 6.56 -1.17 25.82
C SER A 343 6.59 -2.64 25.42
N ASP A 344 6.75 -3.53 26.40
CA ASP A 344 6.94 -4.97 26.16
C ASP A 344 5.81 -5.56 25.30
N ALA A 345 4.57 -5.11 25.52
CA ALA A 345 3.41 -5.53 24.74
C ALA A 345 3.53 -5.12 23.27
N VAL A 346 3.94 -3.87 23.00
CA VAL A 346 4.13 -3.37 21.63
C VAL A 346 5.29 -4.10 20.96
N VAL A 347 6.44 -4.23 21.62
CA VAL A 347 7.60 -4.91 21.05
C VAL A 347 7.29 -6.37 20.71
N ALA A 348 6.68 -7.10 21.65
CA ALA A 348 6.27 -8.48 21.41
C ALA A 348 5.29 -8.60 20.25
N ALA A 349 4.31 -7.70 20.15
CA ALA A 349 3.36 -7.69 19.04
C ALA A 349 4.03 -7.42 17.68
N LEU A 350 4.97 -6.47 17.63
CA LEU A 350 5.74 -6.15 16.43
C LEU A 350 6.60 -7.33 15.98
N ASP A 351 7.26 -8.01 16.91
CA ASP A 351 8.12 -9.15 16.62
C ASP A 351 7.35 -10.36 16.10
N VAL A 352 6.14 -10.61 16.60
CA VAL A 352 5.34 -11.76 16.14
C VAL A 352 4.60 -11.43 14.85
N THR A 353 4.14 -10.18 14.66
CA THR A 353 3.36 -9.77 13.47
C THR A 353 4.24 -9.43 12.28
N PHE A 354 5.43 -8.88 12.50
CA PHE A 354 6.38 -8.45 11.47
C PHE A 354 7.79 -9.05 11.69
N PRO A 355 7.94 -10.38 11.84
CA PRO A 355 9.15 -11.01 12.39
C PRO A 355 10.44 -10.74 11.61
N THR A 356 10.33 -10.50 10.31
CA THR A 356 11.49 -10.17 9.47
C THR A 356 11.85 -8.69 9.57
N LEU A 357 10.84 -7.81 9.59
CA LEU A 357 11.04 -6.36 9.53
C LEU A 357 11.24 -5.74 10.91
N SER A 358 10.76 -6.36 11.99
CA SER A 358 10.97 -5.87 13.36
C SER A 358 12.46 -5.81 13.74
N LYS A 359 13.26 -6.68 13.11
CA LYS A 359 14.73 -6.72 13.21
C LYS A 359 15.42 -5.56 12.48
N VAL A 360 14.71 -4.81 11.64
CA VAL A 360 15.24 -3.67 10.90
C VAL A 360 14.94 -2.40 11.71
N ALA A 361 15.96 -1.86 12.38
CA ALA A 361 15.80 -0.73 13.31
C ALA A 361 15.09 0.48 12.68
N SER A 362 15.41 0.83 11.43
CA SER A 362 14.78 1.96 10.72
C SER A 362 13.29 1.77 10.43
N MET A 363 12.78 0.53 10.46
CA MET A 363 11.37 0.21 10.23
C MET A 363 10.54 0.26 11.50
N ARG A 364 11.15 0.23 12.69
CA ARG A 364 10.43 0.07 13.97
C ARG A 364 9.29 1.07 14.16
N GLY A 365 9.54 2.36 13.94
CA GLY A 365 8.51 3.41 14.03
C GLY A 365 7.39 3.26 13.00
N ILE A 366 7.72 2.85 11.77
CA ILE A 366 6.75 2.61 10.69
C ILE A 366 5.87 1.40 11.02
N LEU A 367 6.47 0.32 11.54
CA LEU A 367 5.75 -0.87 11.98
C LEU A 367 4.83 -0.57 13.17
N ALA A 368 5.29 0.25 14.12
CA ALA A 368 4.47 0.71 15.24
C ALA A 368 3.22 1.48 14.76
N HIS A 369 3.36 2.38 13.79
CA HIS A 369 2.20 3.06 13.19
C HIS A 369 1.26 2.14 12.42
N GLY A 370 1.82 1.17 11.68
CA GLY A 370 1.04 0.13 11.01
C GLY A 370 0.25 -0.71 12.02
N MET A 371 0.89 -1.14 13.11
CA MET A 371 0.25 -1.88 14.20
C MET A 371 -0.82 -1.06 14.90
N ALA A 372 -0.52 0.17 15.31
CA ALA A 372 -1.48 1.05 15.97
C ALA A 372 -2.70 1.33 15.08
N SER A 373 -2.49 1.44 13.76
CA SER A 373 -3.60 1.58 12.80
C SER A 373 -4.45 0.32 12.71
N LEU A 374 -3.85 -0.88 12.77
CA LEU A 374 -4.59 -2.14 12.82
C LEU A 374 -5.43 -2.27 14.10
N VAL A 375 -4.88 -1.86 15.25
CA VAL A 375 -5.60 -1.86 16.54
C VAL A 375 -6.75 -0.85 16.50
N ARG A 376 -6.48 0.39 16.08
CA ARG A 376 -7.50 1.47 16.00
C ARG A 376 -8.65 1.12 15.06
N HIS A 377 -8.38 0.40 13.98
CA HIS A 377 -9.37 0.04 12.96
C HIS A 377 -9.76 -1.44 13.01
N PHE A 378 -9.54 -2.11 14.15
CA PHE A 378 -9.77 -3.55 14.27
C PHE A 378 -11.21 -3.94 13.89
N ASP A 379 -12.20 -3.27 14.48
CA ASP A 379 -13.63 -3.57 14.23
C ASP A 379 -13.99 -3.34 12.76
N TYR A 380 -13.55 -2.21 12.20
CA TYR A 380 -13.72 -1.92 10.77
C TYR A 380 -13.16 -3.05 9.87
N VAL A 381 -11.96 -3.55 10.19
CA VAL A 381 -11.33 -4.63 9.41
C VAL A 381 -12.12 -5.93 9.55
N VAL A 382 -12.59 -6.26 10.76
CA VAL A 382 -13.41 -7.45 11.03
C VAL A 382 -14.75 -7.39 10.30
N ASP A 383 -15.42 -6.24 10.31
CA ASP A 383 -16.75 -6.07 9.73
C ASP A 383 -16.72 -5.96 8.20
N THR A 384 -15.62 -5.42 7.65
CA THR A 384 -15.51 -5.15 6.21
C THR A 384 -14.91 -6.32 5.44
N LEU A 385 -13.85 -6.96 5.96
CA LEU A 385 -13.10 -7.93 5.17
C LEU A 385 -13.77 -9.31 5.17
N PRO A 386 -13.71 -10.06 4.04
CA PRO A 386 -14.26 -11.40 3.99
C PRO A 386 -13.61 -12.29 5.05
N ALA A 387 -14.39 -13.11 5.78
CA ALA A 387 -13.88 -13.97 6.86
C ALA A 387 -12.70 -14.90 6.47
N LYS A 388 -12.53 -15.17 5.18
CA LYS A 388 -11.45 -15.99 4.60
C LYS A 388 -10.17 -15.18 4.29
N HIS A 389 -10.18 -13.88 4.55
CA HIS A 389 -9.07 -12.97 4.26
C HIS A 389 -7.88 -13.34 5.15
N ILE A 390 -6.68 -13.30 4.57
CA ILE A 390 -5.46 -13.80 5.23
C ILE A 390 -5.10 -13.00 6.50
N VAL A 391 -5.54 -11.74 6.59
CA VAL A 391 -5.29 -10.90 7.78
C VAL A 391 -5.81 -11.55 9.06
N PHE A 392 -6.93 -12.28 9.00
CA PHE A 392 -7.50 -12.94 10.19
C PHE A 392 -6.66 -14.14 10.67
N GLY A 393 -5.67 -14.57 9.88
CA GLY A 393 -4.65 -15.54 10.30
C GLY A 393 -3.41 -14.90 10.94
N THR A 394 -3.33 -13.55 10.99
CA THR A 394 -2.19 -12.84 11.58
C THR A 394 -2.33 -12.74 13.11
N PRO A 395 -1.22 -12.58 13.86
CA PRO A 395 -1.21 -12.68 15.32
C PRO A 395 -2.23 -11.76 16.02
N ILE A 396 -2.29 -10.48 15.63
CA ILE A 396 -3.20 -9.48 16.21
C ILE A 396 -4.69 -9.85 16.06
N PHE A 397 -5.09 -10.54 14.98
CA PHE A 397 -6.49 -10.97 14.78
C PHE A 397 -6.81 -12.34 15.36
N ARG A 398 -5.80 -13.09 15.79
CA ARG A 398 -5.93 -14.41 16.41
C ARG A 398 -5.87 -14.38 17.93
N GLN A 399 -5.20 -13.40 18.52
CA GLN A 399 -4.90 -13.36 19.95
C GLN A 399 -5.64 -12.18 20.63
N PRO A 400 -6.81 -12.41 21.25
CA PRO A 400 -7.59 -11.35 21.89
C PRO A 400 -6.83 -10.62 23.00
N LEU A 401 -6.02 -11.34 23.79
CA LEU A 401 -5.22 -10.74 24.86
C LEU A 401 -4.18 -9.75 24.32
N MET A 402 -3.55 -10.06 23.18
CA MET A 402 -2.63 -9.13 22.52
C MET A 402 -3.38 -7.88 22.06
N LEU A 403 -4.57 -8.02 21.49
CA LEU A 403 -5.37 -6.88 21.06
C LEU A 403 -5.76 -5.99 22.25
N GLU A 404 -6.25 -6.56 23.34
CA GLU A 404 -6.65 -5.79 24.53
C GLU A 404 -5.45 -5.09 25.17
N ALA A 405 -4.30 -5.77 25.28
CA ALA A 405 -3.06 -5.14 25.73
C ALA A 405 -2.67 -3.95 24.82
N LEU A 406 -2.70 -4.12 23.50
CA LEU A 406 -2.37 -3.04 22.56
C LEU A 406 -3.40 -1.91 22.55
N LYS A 407 -4.68 -2.19 22.81
CA LYS A 407 -5.71 -1.15 22.96
C LYS A 407 -5.44 -0.26 24.17
N ALA A 408 -4.97 -0.84 25.28
CA ALA A 408 -4.58 -0.08 26.47
C ALA A 408 -3.36 0.83 26.19
N GLU A 409 -2.47 0.41 25.30
CA GLU A 409 -1.27 1.16 24.90
C GLU A 409 -1.54 2.23 23.84
N LEU A 410 -2.74 2.27 23.23
CA LEU A 410 -3.09 3.29 22.23
C LEU A 410 -3.24 4.66 22.91
N ALA A 411 -2.54 5.65 22.37
CA ALA A 411 -2.63 7.01 22.87
C ALA A 411 -4.03 7.59 22.63
N THR A 412 -4.66 8.10 23.71
CA THR A 412 -5.98 8.76 23.69
C THR A 412 -5.86 10.29 23.71
N THR A 413 -4.79 10.84 24.31
CA THR A 413 -4.48 12.28 24.34
C THR A 413 -2.99 12.53 24.13
N ASN A 414 -2.65 13.62 23.43
CA ASN A 414 -1.33 13.85 22.83
C ASN A 414 -0.25 14.27 23.83
N GLN A 415 0.85 13.49 23.90
CA GLN A 415 2.11 13.94 24.52
C GLN A 415 3.37 13.66 23.68
N ARG A 416 3.40 12.63 22.82
CA ARG A 416 4.63 12.21 22.11
C ARG A 416 4.82 12.82 20.71
N LEU A 417 3.74 13.05 19.97
CA LEU A 417 3.78 13.45 18.56
C LEU A 417 3.17 14.83 18.35
N GLN A 418 3.72 15.59 17.40
CA GLN A 418 3.21 16.89 16.99
C GLN A 418 2.77 16.84 15.52
N PRO A 419 1.63 17.45 15.17
CA PRO A 419 1.15 17.43 13.80
C PRO A 419 2.00 18.37 12.93
N SER A 420 2.52 17.84 11.82
CA SER A 420 3.36 18.57 10.85
C SER A 420 2.59 19.02 9.61
N GLY A 421 3.06 20.03 8.87
CA GLY A 421 2.39 20.49 7.64
C GLY A 421 1.02 21.12 7.86
N ILE A 422 0.81 21.78 9.01
CA ILE A 422 -0.45 22.42 9.40
C ILE A 422 -0.45 23.89 8.98
N PRO A 423 -1.41 24.32 8.13
CA PRO A 423 -1.60 25.73 7.82
C PRO A 423 -2.06 26.54 9.05
N PRO A 424 -1.72 27.84 9.14
CA PRO A 424 -2.09 28.66 10.29
C PRO A 424 -3.59 28.70 10.61
N TYR A 425 -4.46 28.66 9.59
CA TYR A 425 -5.91 28.69 9.80
C TYR A 425 -6.47 27.42 10.46
N ILE A 426 -5.79 26.28 10.34
CA ILE A 426 -6.17 25.06 11.05
C ILE A 426 -5.94 25.21 12.56
N GLU A 427 -4.85 25.88 12.96
CA GLU A 427 -4.61 26.18 14.37
C GLU A 427 -5.69 27.11 14.94
N VAL A 428 -6.20 28.04 14.12
CA VAL A 428 -7.38 28.84 14.49
C VAL A 428 -8.61 27.94 14.69
N TYR A 429 -8.90 26.99 13.80
CA TYR A 429 -10.01 26.05 13.98
C TYR A 429 -9.86 25.20 15.25
N ARG A 430 -8.65 24.74 15.57
CA ARG A 430 -8.37 24.00 16.80
C ARG A 430 -8.64 24.84 18.05
N LEU A 431 -8.23 26.10 18.03
CA LEU A 431 -8.49 27.02 19.14
C LEU A 431 -10.00 27.28 19.30
N LEU A 432 -10.72 27.48 18.20
CA LEU A 432 -12.16 27.68 18.20
C LEU A 432 -12.93 26.45 18.72
N GLU A 433 -12.56 25.24 18.31
CA GLU A 433 -13.16 24.00 18.84
C GLU A 433 -12.87 23.82 20.33
N HIS A 434 -11.66 24.16 20.78
CA HIS A 434 -11.31 24.14 22.19
C HIS A 434 -12.16 25.13 22.99
N GLN A 435 -12.29 26.37 22.51
CA GLN A 435 -13.16 27.39 23.12
C GLN A 435 -14.63 26.96 23.13
N GLY A 436 -15.14 26.41 22.02
CA GLY A 436 -16.50 25.89 21.93
C GLY A 436 -16.78 24.79 22.95
N SER A 437 -15.83 23.84 23.10
CA SER A 437 -15.95 22.77 24.10
C SER A 437 -15.97 23.32 25.54
N SER A 438 -15.16 24.34 25.83
CA SER A 438 -15.21 25.04 27.12
C SER A 438 -16.55 25.75 27.34
N ILE A 439 -17.10 26.37 26.29
CA ILE A 439 -18.42 27.03 26.35
C ILE A 439 -19.54 26.02 26.60
N ASP A 440 -19.53 24.88 25.91
CA ASP A 440 -20.53 23.83 26.08
C ASP A 440 -20.45 23.16 27.47
N ALA A 441 -19.27 23.12 28.08
CA ALA A 441 -19.04 22.59 29.42
C ALA A 441 -19.45 23.56 30.54
N MET A 442 -19.54 24.87 30.27
CA MET A 442 -19.85 25.91 31.28
C MET A 442 -21.15 25.63 32.04
N PRO A 443 -22.30 25.35 31.40
CA PRO A 443 -23.56 25.17 32.12
C PRO A 443 -23.50 24.00 33.11
N ARG A 444 -22.86 22.88 32.73
CA ARG A 444 -22.70 21.71 33.60
C ARG A 444 -21.79 22.02 34.78
N SER A 445 -20.65 22.66 34.53
CA SER A 445 -19.72 23.08 35.59
C SER A 445 -20.37 24.03 36.60
N ILE A 446 -21.17 24.99 36.12
CA ILE A 446 -21.91 25.92 36.99
C ILE A 446 -22.95 25.18 37.82
N VAL A 447 -23.72 24.26 37.21
CA VAL A 447 -24.74 23.47 37.89
C VAL A 447 -24.13 22.52 38.93
N ASP A 448 -23.03 21.85 38.60
CA ASP A 448 -22.35 20.91 39.50
C ASP A 448 -21.73 21.64 40.69
N GLN A 449 -21.13 22.82 40.50
CA GLN A 449 -20.65 23.64 41.61
C GLN A 449 -21.79 24.21 42.46
N MET A 450 -22.90 24.65 41.84
CA MET A 450 -24.08 25.09 42.58
C MET A 450 -24.71 23.95 43.40
N ARG A 451 -24.72 22.73 42.87
CA ARG A 451 -25.17 21.52 43.58
C ARG A 451 -24.24 21.17 44.74
N GLY A 452 -22.93 21.17 44.52
CA GLY A 452 -21.95 20.95 45.59
C GLY A 452 -22.11 21.94 46.75
N MET A 453 -22.38 23.22 46.47
CA MET A 453 -22.65 24.21 47.53
C MET A 453 -23.98 24.01 48.26
N LEU A 454 -25.01 23.50 47.58
CA LEU A 454 -26.29 23.18 48.20
C LEU A 454 -26.16 21.94 49.09
N ASP A 455 -25.42 20.93 48.63
CA ASP A 455 -25.18 19.67 49.34
C ASP A 455 -24.22 19.85 50.54
N GLU A 456 -23.21 20.73 50.44
CA GLU A 456 -22.35 21.10 51.57
C GLU A 456 -23.07 21.93 52.65
N ARG A 457 -24.22 22.54 52.32
CA ARG A 457 -24.90 23.52 53.18
C ARG A 457 -26.33 23.14 53.56
N ASP A 458 -26.62 21.86 53.75
CA ASP A 458 -27.90 21.47 54.33
C ASP A 458 -28.10 22.13 55.72
N VAL A 459 -29.00 23.12 55.72
CA VAL A 459 -29.95 23.51 56.79
C VAL A 459 -29.55 24.49 57.92
N THR A 460 -28.30 24.83 58.24
CA THR A 460 -28.11 25.54 59.53
C THR A 460 -28.25 27.07 59.56
N HIS A 461 -27.97 27.84 58.50
CA HIS A 461 -28.14 29.31 58.57
C HIS A 461 -28.63 29.87 57.25
N GLY A 462 -29.96 29.99 57.12
CA GLY A 462 -30.63 30.47 55.92
C GLY A 462 -30.27 31.91 55.56
N THR A 463 -29.32 32.10 54.64
CA THR A 463 -29.39 33.17 53.63
C THR A 463 -28.41 32.89 52.48
N ILE A 464 -28.92 32.38 51.36
CA ILE A 464 -28.19 32.43 50.07
C ILE A 464 -28.31 33.87 49.56
N THR A 465 -27.23 34.63 49.52
CA THR A 465 -27.23 36.02 49.05
C THR A 465 -26.86 36.11 47.56
N SER A 466 -27.43 37.09 46.85
CA SER A 466 -27.11 37.36 45.43
C SER A 466 -25.61 37.59 45.19
N VAL A 467 -24.90 38.12 46.19
CA VAL A 467 -23.45 38.36 46.15
C VAL A 467 -22.68 37.04 46.11
N LEU A 468 -23.08 36.05 46.92
CA LEU A 468 -22.45 34.73 46.93
C LEU A 468 -22.65 34.02 45.59
N ILE A 469 -23.86 34.05 45.03
CA ILE A 469 -24.16 33.46 43.71
C ILE A 469 -23.30 34.11 42.61
N LYS A 470 -23.17 35.44 42.62
CA LYS A 470 -22.33 36.16 41.64
C LYS A 470 -20.85 35.80 41.81
N GLN A 471 -20.35 35.70 43.04
CA GLN A 471 -18.97 35.33 43.32
C GLN A 471 -18.68 33.89 42.86
N THR A 472 -19.56 32.94 43.13
CA THR A 472 -19.41 31.55 42.65
C THR A 472 -19.42 31.46 41.13
N ILE A 473 -20.27 32.24 40.45
CA ILE A 473 -20.25 32.29 38.97
C ILE A 473 -18.91 32.85 38.48
N VAL A 474 -18.37 33.88 39.14
CA VAL A 474 -17.06 34.46 38.79
C VAL A 474 -15.92 33.48 39.06
N ASP A 475 -15.94 32.77 40.18
CA ASP A 475 -14.93 31.77 40.55
C ASP A 475 -14.98 30.55 39.61
N ALA A 476 -16.19 30.10 39.23
CA ALA A 476 -16.40 29.07 38.21
C ALA A 476 -15.85 29.49 36.84
N LEU A 477 -16.01 30.76 36.47
CA LEU A 477 -15.49 31.33 35.23
C LEU A 477 -13.96 31.52 35.27
N GLN A 478 -13.35 31.73 36.45
CA GLN A 478 -11.89 31.82 36.61
C GLN A 478 -11.19 30.45 36.53
N VAL A 479 -11.82 29.39 37.05
CA VAL A 479 -11.31 28.00 36.93
C VAL A 479 -11.22 27.55 35.47
N LEU A 480 -11.99 28.16 34.57
CA LEU A 480 -12.05 27.80 33.15
C LEU A 480 -11.00 28.51 32.26
N GLY A 481 -9.99 29.17 32.85
CA GLY A 481 -8.93 29.90 32.13
C GLY A 481 -7.49 29.38 32.28
N VAL A 482 -7.13 28.34 31.51
CA VAL A 482 -5.77 27.96 31.02
C VAL A 482 -4.68 27.54 32.05
N GLY A 483 -4.45 26.21 32.19
CA GLY A 483 -3.10 25.59 32.40
C GLY A 483 -2.87 24.56 33.53
N ARG A 484 -2.71 23.25 33.16
CA ARG A 484 -2.08 22.06 33.86
C ARG A 484 -2.60 21.67 35.27
N HIS A 485 -2.66 20.43 35.78
CA HIS A 485 -2.07 19.10 35.49
C HIS A 485 -2.95 17.95 36.08
N LEU A 486 -2.52 16.71 35.82
CA LEU A 486 -3.07 15.34 36.01
C LEU A 486 -3.71 14.96 37.36
N ASP A 487 -4.56 13.93 37.33
CA ASP A 487 -4.49 12.79 38.26
C ASP A 487 -4.97 11.46 37.63
N GLU A 488 -4.30 10.39 38.05
CA GLU A 488 -4.30 8.99 37.58
C GLU A 488 -5.20 8.11 38.49
N PRO A 489 -5.76 6.98 38.03
CA PRO A 489 -6.23 5.93 38.94
C PRO A 489 -5.50 4.57 38.74
N PRO A 490 -5.52 3.70 39.76
CA PRO A 490 -4.43 2.76 40.01
C PRO A 490 -4.56 1.38 39.36
N LEU A 491 -3.40 0.74 39.29
CA LEU A 491 -3.07 -0.63 38.89
C LEU A 491 -3.90 -1.73 39.58
N ARG A 492 -4.17 -2.81 38.83
CA ARG A 492 -4.40 -4.17 39.36
C ARG A 492 -3.53 -5.20 38.61
N ARG A 493 -2.71 -5.92 39.36
CA ARG A 493 -2.12 -7.27 39.08
C ARG A 493 -3.02 -8.30 39.76
N GLU A 494 -3.05 -9.61 39.52
CA GLU A 494 -2.46 -10.71 38.72
C GLU A 494 -3.51 -11.85 38.97
N ASP A 495 -3.92 -12.78 38.11
CA ASP A 495 -3.25 -13.96 37.53
C ASP A 495 -4.43 -14.89 37.14
N GLU A 496 -4.33 -15.69 36.07
CA GLU A 496 -4.86 -17.07 36.04
C GLU A 496 -4.49 -17.79 34.74
N GLN A 497 -3.84 -18.95 34.89
CA GLN A 497 -3.45 -19.85 33.81
C GLN A 497 -4.69 -20.60 33.29
N GLY A 498 -5.21 -20.18 32.14
CA GLY A 498 -6.42 -20.72 31.54
C GLY A 498 -6.33 -22.19 31.12
N GLN A 499 -7.18 -23.00 31.74
CA GLN A 499 -7.51 -24.38 31.34
C GLN A 499 -8.19 -24.38 29.96
N ARG A 500 -7.76 -25.26 29.04
CA ARG A 500 -8.36 -25.38 27.68
C ARG A 500 -9.79 -25.96 27.75
N VAL A 501 -10.79 -25.11 27.55
CA VAL A 501 -12.19 -25.53 27.42
C VAL A 501 -12.47 -25.99 25.98
N THR A 502 -12.85 -27.26 25.81
CA THR A 502 -13.24 -27.82 24.49
C THR A 502 -14.75 -27.70 24.32
N PHE A 503 -15.21 -27.00 23.29
CA PHE A 503 -16.63 -26.82 22.99
C PHE A 503 -17.13 -27.94 22.07
N LEU A 504 -18.27 -28.56 22.40
CA LEU A 504 -18.93 -29.57 21.59
C LEU A 504 -20.21 -29.01 20.96
N TYR A 505 -20.45 -29.35 19.70
CA TYR A 505 -21.59 -28.92 18.90
C TYR A 505 -22.53 -30.09 18.66
N SER A 506 -23.84 -29.88 18.74
CA SER A 506 -24.84 -30.90 18.44
C SER A 506 -25.45 -30.65 17.06
N TRP A 507 -25.29 -31.60 16.15
CA TRP A 507 -25.97 -31.63 14.86
C TRP A 507 -26.07 -33.08 14.36
N GLY A 508 -27.05 -33.39 13.51
CA GLY A 508 -27.27 -34.77 13.02
C GLY A 508 -27.52 -35.81 14.12
N GLY A 509 -28.00 -35.40 15.30
CA GLY A 509 -28.27 -36.28 16.45
C GLY A 509 -27.02 -36.78 17.19
N ARG A 510 -25.84 -36.18 16.98
CA ARG A 510 -24.58 -36.53 17.64
C ARG A 510 -23.80 -35.30 18.08
N MET A 511 -22.85 -35.51 18.99
CA MET A 511 -21.90 -34.48 19.40
C MET A 511 -20.68 -34.47 18.48
N HIS A 512 -20.28 -33.29 18.05
CA HIS A 512 -19.19 -33.03 17.12
C HIS A 512 -18.24 -31.98 17.69
N LYS A 513 -16.96 -32.04 17.30
CA LYS A 513 -15.94 -31.04 17.73
C LYS A 513 -16.02 -29.73 16.95
N LEU A 514 -16.84 -29.69 15.89
CA LEU A 514 -16.98 -28.57 14.96
C LEU A 514 -18.46 -28.34 14.63
N PRO A 515 -18.86 -27.10 14.30
CA PRO A 515 -20.20 -26.79 13.83
C PRO A 515 -20.46 -27.41 12.44
N GLU A 516 -21.73 -27.69 12.12
CA GLU A 516 -22.14 -28.36 10.88
C GLU A 516 -21.63 -27.64 9.61
N GLY A 517 -21.64 -26.31 9.63
CA GLY A 517 -21.20 -25.44 8.54
C GLY A 517 -19.69 -25.21 8.42
N PHE A 518 -18.86 -25.92 9.19
CA PHE A 518 -17.41 -25.73 9.16
C PHE A 518 -16.82 -25.93 7.75
N GLU A 519 -16.00 -24.97 7.31
CA GLU A 519 -15.19 -25.09 6.10
C GLU A 519 -13.70 -24.86 6.40
N PHE A 520 -12.83 -25.70 5.83
CA PHE A 520 -11.38 -25.50 5.93
C PHE A 520 -10.95 -24.18 5.27
N PRO A 521 -10.04 -23.42 5.91
CA PRO A 521 -9.53 -22.18 5.34
C PRO A 521 -8.65 -22.44 4.11
N LEU A 522 -8.64 -21.48 3.19
CA LEU A 522 -7.68 -21.43 2.07
C LEU A 522 -6.32 -20.92 2.57
N ALA A 523 -5.71 -21.67 3.49
CA ALA A 523 -4.45 -21.33 4.13
C ALA A 523 -3.24 -21.65 3.23
N ASP A 524 -2.19 -20.85 3.34
CA ASP A 524 -0.86 -21.30 2.95
C ASP A 524 -0.33 -22.36 3.92
N THR A 525 0.80 -22.96 3.56
CA THR A 525 1.33 -24.12 4.26
C THR A 525 1.81 -23.78 5.69
N ALA A 526 2.29 -22.55 5.92
CA ALA A 526 2.74 -22.09 7.23
C ALA A 526 1.56 -21.89 8.17
N THR A 527 0.55 -21.15 7.72
CA THR A 527 -0.70 -20.93 8.45
C THR A 527 -1.40 -22.24 8.76
N ALA A 528 -1.41 -23.16 7.79
CA ALA A 528 -2.00 -24.47 7.96
C ALA A 528 -1.25 -25.33 9.00
N TRP A 529 0.09 -25.23 9.07
CA TRP A 529 0.90 -25.91 10.08
C TRP A 529 0.56 -25.42 11.50
N SER A 530 0.41 -24.11 11.69
CA SER A 530 -0.04 -23.56 12.97
C SER A 530 -1.45 -24.04 13.34
N LEU A 531 -2.41 -23.98 12.41
CA LEU A 531 -3.79 -24.46 12.65
C LEU A 531 -3.84 -25.97 12.96
N TRP A 532 -2.93 -26.76 12.37
CA TRP A 532 -2.82 -28.19 12.61
C TRP A 532 -2.56 -28.53 14.07
N TRP A 533 -1.67 -27.78 14.72
CA TRP A 533 -1.23 -28.04 16.09
C TRP A 533 -1.92 -27.19 17.16
N LEU A 534 -2.37 -25.98 16.79
CA LEU A 534 -2.89 -24.99 17.73
C LEU A 534 -4.41 -24.78 17.63
N GLY A 535 -5.03 -25.05 16.48
CA GLY A 535 -6.46 -24.81 16.28
C GLY A 535 -6.79 -23.32 16.12
N ASN A 536 -8.03 -22.94 16.44
CA ASN A 536 -8.48 -21.55 16.41
C ASN A 536 -9.40 -21.27 17.62
N ASP A 537 -8.81 -20.76 18.70
CA ASP A 537 -9.52 -20.54 19.96
C ASP A 537 -10.64 -19.49 19.84
N ARG A 538 -10.46 -18.45 19.02
CA ARG A 538 -11.50 -17.41 18.77
C ARG A 538 -12.77 -18.03 18.18
N LEU A 539 -12.61 -18.93 17.21
CA LEU A 539 -13.72 -19.67 16.60
C LEU A 539 -14.08 -20.93 17.39
N LYS A 540 -13.39 -21.20 18.51
CA LYS A 540 -13.55 -22.39 19.35
C LYS A 540 -13.30 -23.70 18.59
N TYR A 541 -12.43 -23.67 17.58
CA TYR A 541 -12.07 -24.85 16.80
C TYR A 541 -10.84 -25.53 17.39
N VAL A 542 -10.97 -26.85 17.58
CA VAL A 542 -9.88 -27.71 18.03
C VAL A 542 -8.68 -27.65 17.07
N PRO A 543 -7.46 -27.98 17.53
CA PRO A 543 -6.34 -28.30 16.65
C PRO A 543 -6.75 -29.22 15.50
N TYR A 544 -6.36 -28.88 14.27
CA TYR A 544 -6.92 -29.57 13.11
C TYR A 544 -6.45 -31.03 13.00
N ASN A 545 -5.36 -31.38 13.68
CA ASN A 545 -4.92 -32.76 13.84
C ASN A 545 -5.94 -33.64 14.61
N ALA A 546 -6.80 -33.05 15.44
CA ALA A 546 -7.80 -33.72 16.26
C ALA A 546 -9.17 -33.86 15.57
N ILE A 547 -9.32 -33.33 14.35
CA ILE A 547 -10.56 -33.40 13.55
C ILE A 547 -10.72 -34.80 12.96
N ASP A 548 -11.87 -35.44 13.22
CA ASP A 548 -12.27 -36.66 12.53
C ASP A 548 -13.10 -36.31 11.28
N SER A 549 -13.06 -37.19 10.28
CA SER A 549 -13.97 -37.12 9.12
C SER A 549 -15.46 -37.04 9.50
N ARG A 550 -15.83 -37.58 10.67
CA ARG A 550 -17.17 -37.55 11.25
C ARG A 550 -17.57 -36.18 11.78
N ASP A 551 -16.62 -35.29 12.06
CA ASP A 551 -16.86 -33.91 12.51
C ASP A 551 -17.16 -32.95 11.35
N LEU A 552 -17.38 -33.45 10.12
CA LEU A 552 -17.51 -32.64 8.91
C LEU A 552 -18.80 -32.96 8.13
N GLY A 553 -19.70 -31.98 8.04
CA GLY A 553 -21.02 -32.14 7.40
C GLY A 553 -20.98 -32.45 5.90
N SER A 554 -19.93 -32.06 5.17
CA SER A 554 -19.86 -32.27 3.71
C SER A 554 -18.73 -33.18 3.22
N LYS A 555 -18.99 -33.93 2.14
CA LYS A 555 -17.99 -34.77 1.43
C LYS A 555 -16.79 -33.95 0.94
N LYS A 556 -17.02 -32.68 0.56
CA LYS A 556 -15.97 -31.74 0.13
C LYS A 556 -14.98 -31.46 1.26
N GLN A 557 -15.45 -31.16 2.46
CA GLN A 557 -14.58 -30.85 3.60
C GLN A 557 -13.80 -32.09 4.07
N ARG A 558 -14.42 -33.28 4.06
CA ARG A 558 -13.72 -34.56 4.31
C ARG A 558 -12.55 -34.77 3.35
N ARG A 559 -12.72 -34.44 2.08
CA ARG A 559 -11.64 -34.52 1.08
C ARG A 559 -10.51 -33.52 1.35
N ILE A 560 -10.85 -32.31 1.80
CA ILE A 560 -9.85 -31.29 2.16
C ILE A 560 -9.05 -31.75 3.40
N LEU A 561 -9.70 -32.34 4.41
CA LEU A 561 -9.02 -32.93 5.56
C LEU A 561 -7.98 -33.99 5.14
N SER A 562 -8.29 -34.85 4.15
CA SER A 562 -7.33 -35.81 3.62
C SER A 562 -6.12 -35.15 2.93
N GLU A 563 -6.30 -33.99 2.30
CA GLU A 563 -5.22 -33.22 1.70
C GLU A 563 -4.35 -32.53 2.75
N TRP A 564 -4.96 -32.00 3.81
CA TRP A 564 -4.25 -31.48 4.98
C TRP A 564 -3.44 -32.57 5.67
N LYS A 565 -4.05 -33.73 5.98
CA LYS A 565 -3.33 -34.88 6.59
C LYS A 565 -2.10 -35.26 5.78
N LEU A 566 -2.23 -35.39 4.46
CA LEU A 566 -1.10 -35.73 3.59
C LEU A 566 0.07 -34.73 3.69
N VAL A 567 -0.24 -33.43 3.66
CA VAL A 567 0.78 -32.37 3.70
C VAL A 567 1.42 -32.28 5.09
N MET A 568 0.63 -32.37 6.15
CA MET A 568 1.11 -32.24 7.53
C MET A 568 1.95 -33.45 7.95
N THR A 569 1.60 -34.66 7.52
CA THR A 569 2.43 -35.83 7.76
C THR A 569 3.78 -35.69 7.06
N GLU A 570 3.82 -35.29 5.79
CA GLU A 570 5.12 -35.09 5.09
C GLU A 570 5.97 -34.02 5.79
N LEU A 571 5.39 -32.91 6.24
CA LEU A 571 6.14 -31.87 6.97
C LEU A 571 6.66 -32.38 8.32
N ALA A 572 5.85 -33.15 9.06
CA ALA A 572 6.26 -33.76 10.31
C ALA A 572 7.43 -34.75 10.11
N ASP A 573 7.35 -35.59 9.08
CA ASP A 573 8.42 -36.55 8.74
C ASP A 573 9.73 -35.81 8.42
N ARG A 574 9.66 -34.73 7.62
CA ARG A 574 10.85 -33.91 7.29
C ARG A 574 11.43 -33.20 8.50
N TYR A 575 10.59 -32.70 9.41
CA TYR A 575 11.06 -32.12 10.66
C TYR A 575 11.85 -33.15 11.47
N MET A 576 11.32 -34.37 11.63
CA MET A 576 11.99 -35.43 12.37
C MET A 576 13.30 -35.87 11.69
N GLU A 577 13.32 -35.97 10.36
CA GLU A 577 14.54 -36.26 9.58
C GLU A 577 15.61 -35.16 9.76
N CYS A 578 15.24 -33.89 9.73
CA CYS A 578 16.18 -32.77 9.83
C CYS A 578 16.69 -32.52 11.26
N CYS A 579 15.84 -32.71 12.27
CA CYS A 579 16.19 -32.43 13.67
C CYS A 579 16.75 -33.65 14.43
N GLY A 580 16.54 -34.86 13.92
CA GLY A 580 16.89 -36.11 14.64
C GLY A 580 16.13 -36.30 15.95
N CYS A 581 15.03 -35.58 16.16
CA CYS A 581 14.23 -35.61 17.40
C CYS A 581 12.74 -35.72 17.09
N SER A 582 11.97 -36.21 18.07
CA SER A 582 10.51 -36.29 17.96
C SER A 582 9.86 -34.90 17.94
N LEU A 583 8.62 -34.83 17.44
CA LEU A 583 7.81 -33.61 17.53
C LEU A 583 7.66 -33.15 19.00
N PRO A 584 7.51 -31.84 19.25
CA PRO A 584 7.29 -31.30 20.58
C PRO A 584 6.10 -31.95 21.31
N ALA A 585 6.29 -32.28 22.60
CA ALA A 585 5.23 -32.81 23.46
C ALA A 585 4.10 -31.78 23.73
N SER A 586 4.41 -30.49 23.64
CA SER A 586 3.46 -29.40 23.75
C SER A 586 3.72 -28.32 22.70
N TRP A 587 2.63 -27.82 22.11
CA TRP A 587 2.66 -26.84 21.02
C TRP A 587 2.28 -25.44 21.51
N ASN A 588 3.10 -24.46 21.12
CA ASN A 588 2.80 -23.04 21.21
C ASN A 588 3.22 -22.37 19.89
N GLU A 589 2.90 -21.08 19.72
CA GLU A 589 3.16 -20.35 18.47
C GLU A 589 4.65 -20.37 18.07
N ARG A 590 5.54 -20.16 19.05
CA ARG A 590 7.00 -20.17 18.84
C ARG A 590 7.45 -21.52 18.29
N LYS A 591 7.09 -22.61 18.96
CA LYS A 591 7.42 -23.98 18.53
C LYS A 591 6.80 -24.33 17.17
N ALA A 592 5.59 -23.85 16.88
CA ALA A 592 4.95 -24.06 15.58
C ALA A 592 5.72 -23.34 14.45
N ALA A 593 6.14 -22.10 14.66
CA ALA A 593 6.91 -21.33 13.68
C ALA A 593 8.32 -21.90 13.46
N GLU A 594 9.05 -22.18 14.55
CA GLU A 594 10.41 -22.74 14.50
C GLU A 594 10.44 -24.11 13.83
N SER A 595 9.52 -25.02 14.21
CA SER A 595 9.44 -26.35 13.60
C SER A 595 9.08 -26.30 12.11
N PHE A 596 8.26 -25.34 11.69
CA PHE A 596 7.92 -25.18 10.29
C PHE A 596 9.11 -24.72 9.44
N ASP A 597 9.91 -23.77 9.95
CA ASP A 597 11.10 -23.29 9.23
C ASP A 597 12.13 -24.40 9.00
N VAL A 598 12.21 -25.37 9.92
CA VAL A 598 13.04 -26.56 9.73
C VAL A 598 12.36 -27.55 8.76
N ALA A 599 11.08 -27.87 8.97
CA ALA A 599 10.33 -28.82 8.16
C ALA A 599 10.32 -28.47 6.66
N VAL A 600 10.20 -27.17 6.33
CA VAL A 600 10.18 -26.72 4.94
C VAL A 600 11.53 -26.87 4.24
N ARG A 601 12.65 -26.67 4.94
CA ARG A 601 13.99 -26.76 4.34
C ARG A 601 14.25 -28.15 3.76
N GLY A 602 13.68 -29.20 4.37
CA GLY A 602 13.72 -30.57 3.85
C GLY A 602 12.89 -30.81 2.58
N LEU A 603 12.03 -29.88 2.16
CA LEU A 603 11.04 -30.07 1.09
C LEU A 603 11.44 -29.34 -0.20
N HIS A 604 12.51 -29.82 -0.86
CA HIS A 604 13.11 -29.20 -2.06
C HIS A 604 12.12 -28.85 -3.19
N LEU A 605 11.02 -29.59 -3.37
CA LEU A 605 9.99 -29.28 -4.38
C LEU A 605 9.20 -27.99 -4.10
N LEU A 606 9.12 -27.58 -2.85
CA LEU A 606 8.48 -26.32 -2.46
C LEU A 606 9.38 -25.11 -2.74
N LEU A 607 10.70 -25.36 -2.80
CA LEU A 607 11.76 -24.39 -3.07
C LEU A 607 12.20 -24.40 -4.54
N SER A 608 11.80 -25.41 -5.32
CA SER A 608 12.17 -25.56 -6.73
C SER A 608 11.39 -24.62 -7.65
N THR A 609 11.86 -24.49 -8.90
CA THR A 609 11.16 -23.73 -9.94
C THR A 609 9.89 -24.45 -10.43
N THR A 610 8.97 -23.68 -10.99
CA THR A 610 7.84 -24.19 -11.76
C THR A 610 8.32 -24.87 -13.06
N PRO A 611 7.50 -25.68 -13.74
CA PRO A 611 7.88 -26.24 -15.06
C PRO A 611 8.24 -25.21 -16.13
N MET A 612 7.92 -23.92 -15.90
CA MET A 612 8.31 -22.79 -16.76
C MET A 612 9.48 -21.99 -16.16
N GLU A 613 10.32 -22.62 -15.33
CA GLU A 613 11.54 -22.07 -14.72
C GLU A 613 11.35 -20.84 -13.81
N ARG A 614 10.10 -20.50 -13.45
CA ARG A 614 9.85 -19.42 -12.47
C ARG A 614 10.06 -19.91 -11.06
N GLN A 615 10.75 -19.14 -10.22
CA GLN A 615 10.85 -19.40 -8.78
C GLN A 615 9.46 -19.47 -8.15
N ARG A 616 9.20 -20.53 -7.36
CA ARG A 616 7.96 -20.68 -6.60
C ARG A 616 8.01 -19.80 -5.36
N ARG A 617 6.94 -19.04 -5.12
CA ARG A 617 6.79 -18.24 -3.89
C ARG A 617 6.25 -19.13 -2.78
N PHE A 618 7.15 -19.79 -2.08
CA PHE A 618 6.81 -20.82 -1.10
C PHE A 618 5.75 -20.37 -0.08
N GLY A 619 5.94 -19.21 0.56
CA GLY A 619 5.02 -18.66 1.57
C GLY A 619 3.61 -18.31 1.06
N GLN A 620 3.35 -18.42 -0.25
CA GLN A 620 2.06 -18.16 -0.87
C GLN A 620 1.40 -19.45 -1.44
N LEU A 621 2.04 -20.61 -1.30
CA LEU A 621 1.50 -21.88 -1.77
C LEU A 621 0.42 -22.40 -0.80
N LYS A 622 -0.78 -22.60 -1.34
CA LYS A 622 -1.92 -23.18 -0.61
C LYS A 622 -1.75 -24.67 -0.40
N VAL A 623 -2.24 -25.20 0.73
CA VAL A 623 -2.14 -26.64 1.12
C VAL A 623 -2.57 -27.59 0.00
N VAL A 624 -3.70 -27.31 -0.66
CA VAL A 624 -4.21 -28.12 -1.79
C VAL A 624 -3.26 -28.18 -2.98
N THR A 625 -2.49 -27.12 -3.21
CA THR A 625 -1.47 -27.06 -4.27
C THR A 625 -0.26 -27.90 -3.89
N VAL A 626 0.15 -27.85 -2.62
CA VAL A 626 1.25 -28.65 -2.08
C VAL A 626 0.90 -30.15 -2.09
N ALA A 627 -0.30 -30.52 -1.65
CA ALA A 627 -0.79 -31.89 -1.70
C ALA A 627 -0.73 -32.48 -3.12
N ARG A 628 -1.09 -31.67 -4.14
CA ARG A 628 -0.97 -32.07 -5.55
C ARG A 628 0.49 -32.30 -5.96
N LEU A 629 1.41 -31.42 -5.57
CA LEU A 629 2.84 -31.55 -5.90
C LEU A 629 3.45 -32.80 -5.25
N ILE A 630 3.11 -33.08 -3.99
CA ILE A 630 3.54 -34.31 -3.28
C ILE A 630 3.03 -35.56 -4.02
N ARG A 631 1.74 -35.59 -4.42
CA ARG A 631 1.16 -36.72 -5.18
C ARG A 631 1.82 -36.91 -6.54
N GLN A 632 2.16 -35.82 -7.24
CA GLN A 632 2.89 -35.89 -8.51
C GLN A 632 4.29 -36.48 -8.33
N ARG A 633 5.01 -36.12 -7.25
CA ARG A 633 6.32 -36.72 -6.93
C ARG A 633 6.22 -38.20 -6.56
N ARG A 634 5.22 -38.57 -5.77
CA ARG A 634 4.99 -39.97 -5.31
C ARG A 634 4.44 -40.91 -6.39
N GLY A 635 4.32 -40.46 -7.65
CA GLY A 635 3.93 -41.31 -8.77
C GLY A 635 2.47 -41.80 -8.73
N ALA A 636 1.53 -41.03 -8.17
CA ALA A 636 0.14 -41.47 -8.06
C ALA A 636 -0.52 -41.69 -9.44
N LYS A 637 -1.11 -42.88 -9.67
CA LYS A 637 -1.86 -43.28 -10.88
C LYS A 637 -3.05 -42.38 -11.27
N THR A 638 -3.43 -41.43 -10.40
CA THR A 638 -4.47 -40.41 -10.68
C THR A 638 -3.83 -39.03 -10.87
N SER A 639 -3.10 -38.87 -11.98
CA SER A 639 -2.76 -37.53 -12.48
C SER A 639 -4.06 -36.80 -12.83
N ARG A 640 -4.41 -35.76 -12.08
CA ARG A 640 -5.45 -34.83 -12.50
C ARG A 640 -4.78 -33.74 -13.35
N PRO A 641 -4.99 -33.71 -14.67
CA PRO A 641 -4.45 -32.66 -15.51
C PRO A 641 -4.96 -31.30 -15.04
N TYR A 642 -4.14 -30.27 -15.22
CA TYR A 642 -4.52 -28.88 -14.96
C TYR A 642 -5.74 -28.54 -15.81
N GLN A 643 -6.92 -28.49 -15.18
CA GLN A 643 -8.09 -27.86 -15.79
C GLN A 643 -8.08 -26.38 -15.43
N LYS A 644 -7.87 -25.54 -16.44
CA LYS A 644 -8.14 -24.11 -16.37
C LYS A 644 -9.58 -23.95 -15.88
N ARG A 645 -9.81 -23.27 -14.74
CA ARG A 645 -11.17 -23.01 -14.26
C ARG A 645 -11.96 -22.36 -15.40
N LYS A 646 -13.04 -23.01 -15.87
CA LYS A 646 -14.05 -22.34 -16.67
C LYS A 646 -14.51 -21.15 -15.83
N ARG A 647 -14.43 -19.94 -16.40
CA ARG A 647 -15.17 -18.79 -15.88
C ARG A 647 -16.62 -19.25 -15.79
N SER A 648 -17.24 -19.10 -14.62
CA SER A 648 -18.69 -19.07 -14.56
C SER A 648 -19.12 -17.94 -15.50
N GLU A 649 -19.69 -18.31 -16.64
CA GLU A 649 -20.53 -17.39 -17.38
C GLU A 649 -21.61 -16.91 -16.41
N ALA A 650 -21.81 -15.60 -16.36
CA ALA A 650 -22.91 -15.02 -15.62
C ALA A 650 -24.22 -15.70 -16.09
N PRO A 651 -25.16 -16.00 -15.19
CA PRO A 651 -26.46 -16.49 -15.62
C PRO A 651 -27.06 -15.46 -16.58
N GLY A 652 -27.43 -15.93 -17.77
CA GLY A 652 -27.90 -15.11 -18.87
C GLY A 652 -29.12 -14.28 -18.47
N THR A 653 -29.09 -13.01 -18.87
CA THR A 653 -30.27 -12.21 -19.14
C THR A 653 -31.00 -12.81 -20.33
N THR A 654 -32.20 -13.36 -20.10
CA THR A 654 -33.32 -13.11 -21.02
C THR A 654 -33.81 -11.69 -20.85
#